data_AF-A0A9Q1C7N1-F1
#
_entry.id   AF-A0A9Q1C7N1-F1
#
_cell.length_a   1.000
_cell.length_b   1.000
_cell.length_c   1.000
_cell.angle_alpha   90.00
_cell.angle_beta   90.00
_cell.angle_gamma   90.00
#
_symmetry.space_group_name_H-M   'P 1'
#
loop_
_entity.id
_entity.type
_entity.pdbx_description
1 polymer ?
#
loop_
_entity_poly.entity_id
_entity_poly.type
_entity_poly.pdbx_seq_one_letter_code
_entity_poly.pdbx_strand_id
1 'polypeptide(L)'
;MDGLPSVVQLMRVNCFMASIDLKDAYYSVPIDCDHRKYLRFEWNHNVYEYTCLPNGLASAPRVFTKLLKPVFSNLRKRGFNVVGYIDDIFIKGDTFNDCEQAVKATVNLLTELGFLVHDVKSEPEPKKEIRFLGFMLNSEKMTISPSFEKKEKTKEKSKMLLRASSVKIRNLAEIIGVLVANFPGVEFGPLYYRSLERDKIRALKRAKGDFDSMVCISSESRADLLWWIKTIDTASKLIEHGKPSQTLNCDASNIGWGAVLGYGSRRGVWNSEQRRLHINERELLAIYFGLKTLCSKLGSVHLRILSDSSVAVSYINRMGGTKSPKCNVIAKSIWLWCIQQNIWISAAHISGARNEYADYLSRLKQATTEWSLSKQVFHQIEAMYGSPDVDLFASRFNTKLPTFVSWKPDPIALAIDAFSLDWKNYKFYAFPPFSLVGKCLQKISADNATGILVAPLWTTQPWFVTLLEMLVAQPSIIRLKRFRTALQKQDVSPKAADIILAGWRPSTQKQYFSSLTKWISFCSRRQTNPFHTTIRHVLDFLLELFEAGLGYSSINTAKSMLSTFVSEPKEAVEVGKKFLVKKFMKGVFELRTPRPKYDNIWDVAIVLNYIKELGSNESLSLKLLSHKVVMLTVLVSAQRCQTICSLDLDYLDKQSDDFVFYVQDMLKQSRPGKVGLKITFSKFKEDERVCVYSLIEHYIERTKALRNQSKLVISYRKPHAPVGAETINRWIREVLEAAGVNTKMFTAHSTRVAASSAMHDKGVAIQDIMKTAGWSNAETFARFYKKPIIKKESSCTNALLR
;
A
#
# COMPACT_ATOMS: atom_id res chain seq x y z
N MET A 1 -21.09 42.45 -6.72
CA MET A 1 -22.45 42.78 -7.13
C MET A 1 -23.33 41.87 -6.30
N ASP A 2 -24.35 42.42 -5.64
CA ASP A 2 -25.31 41.58 -4.93
C ASP A 2 -26.00 40.69 -5.96
N GLY A 3 -26.43 39.48 -5.59
CA GLY A 3 -27.05 38.54 -6.52
C GLY A 3 -27.59 37.33 -5.80
N LEU A 4 -27.78 36.22 -6.53
CA LEU A 4 -28.36 35.00 -5.96
C LEU A 4 -27.65 34.49 -4.68
N PRO A 5 -26.30 34.50 -4.56
CA PRO A 5 -25.65 34.13 -3.30
C PRO A 5 -26.01 35.04 -2.12
N SER A 6 -26.17 36.35 -2.36
CA SER A 6 -26.57 37.31 -1.34
C SER A 6 -27.99 37.06 -0.86
N VAL A 7 -28.91 36.77 -1.80
CA VAL A 7 -30.30 36.42 -1.49
C VAL A 7 -30.36 35.16 -0.63
N VAL A 8 -29.69 34.10 -1.06
CA VAL A 8 -29.67 32.81 -0.34
C VAL A 8 -29.08 32.94 1.07
N GLN A 9 -28.09 33.82 1.27
CA GLN A 9 -27.52 34.09 2.61
C GLN A 9 -28.46 34.85 3.54
N LEU A 10 -29.41 35.63 3.00
CA LEU A 10 -30.37 36.39 3.78
C LEU A 10 -31.67 35.63 4.07
N MET A 11 -31.93 34.56 3.31
CA MET A 11 -33.09 33.70 3.53
C MET A 11 -33.03 33.04 4.91
N ARG A 12 -34.19 32.99 5.57
CA ARG A 12 -34.39 32.28 6.84
C ARG A 12 -35.57 31.34 6.71
N VAL A 13 -35.61 30.33 7.56
CA VAL A 13 -36.73 29.38 7.60
C VAL A 13 -38.04 30.15 7.78
N ASN A 14 -39.04 29.88 6.93
CA ASN A 14 -40.36 30.50 6.93
C ASN A 14 -40.41 32.02 6.66
N CYS A 15 -39.33 32.66 6.21
CA CYS A 15 -39.40 34.08 5.85
C CYS A 15 -40.29 34.34 4.64
N PHE A 16 -40.85 35.54 4.55
CA PHE A 16 -41.61 35.99 3.38
C PHE A 16 -40.69 36.76 2.43
N MET A 17 -40.94 36.58 1.14
CA MET A 17 -40.14 37.12 0.06
C MET A 17 -41.05 37.73 -1.00
N ALA A 18 -40.54 38.74 -1.70
CA ALA A 18 -41.18 39.34 -2.86
C ALA A 18 -40.10 39.72 -3.88
N SER A 19 -40.51 39.85 -5.14
CA SER A 19 -39.63 40.33 -6.22
C SER A 19 -40.27 41.49 -6.95
N ILE A 20 -39.46 42.50 -7.26
CA ILE A 20 -39.85 43.68 -8.03
C ILE A 20 -38.91 43.76 -9.24
N ASP A 21 -39.47 43.89 -10.43
CA ASP A 21 -38.74 44.06 -11.69
C ASP A 21 -38.91 45.49 -12.18
N LEU A 22 -37.81 46.13 -12.62
CA LEU A 22 -37.85 47.47 -13.19
C LEU A 22 -38.07 47.43 -14.70
N LYS A 23 -39.16 48.05 -15.17
CA LYS A 23 -39.48 48.16 -16.59
C LYS A 23 -38.52 49.14 -17.27
N ASP A 24 -37.95 48.73 -18.40
CA ASP A 24 -37.08 49.57 -19.24
C ASP A 24 -35.93 50.24 -18.46
N ALA A 25 -35.38 49.51 -17.49
CA ALA A 25 -34.42 49.98 -16.51
C ALA A 25 -33.26 50.80 -17.12
N TYR A 26 -32.59 50.31 -18.16
CA TYR A 26 -31.51 51.06 -18.79
C TYR A 26 -31.99 52.30 -19.54
N TYR A 27 -33.15 52.23 -20.20
CA TYR A 27 -33.68 53.36 -20.95
C TYR A 27 -34.12 54.53 -20.06
N SER A 28 -34.30 54.30 -18.75
CA SER A 28 -34.53 55.36 -17.76
C SER A 28 -33.30 56.25 -17.50
N VAL A 29 -32.09 55.82 -17.91
CA VAL A 29 -30.84 56.55 -17.63
C VAL A 29 -30.35 57.25 -18.89
N PRO A 30 -30.31 58.60 -18.92
CA PRO A 30 -29.85 59.35 -20.08
C PRO A 30 -28.35 59.15 -20.32
N ILE A 31 -27.95 59.21 -21.60
CA ILE A 31 -26.55 59.28 -21.99
C ILE A 31 -26.16 60.72 -22.28
N ASP A 32 -24.96 61.07 -21.82
CA ASP A 32 -24.30 62.34 -22.11
C ASP A 32 -24.27 62.61 -23.63
N CYS A 33 -24.71 63.80 -24.03
CA CYS A 33 -24.86 64.19 -25.43
C CYS A 33 -23.58 63.95 -26.25
N ASP A 34 -22.39 64.16 -25.67
CA ASP A 34 -21.12 64.00 -26.37
C ASP A 34 -20.75 62.54 -26.65
N HIS A 35 -21.36 61.61 -25.92
CA HIS A 35 -21.15 60.17 -26.06
C HIS A 35 -22.16 59.49 -26.98
N ARG A 36 -23.32 60.09 -27.24
CA ARG A 36 -24.39 59.46 -28.04
C ARG A 36 -23.96 59.10 -29.46
N LYS A 37 -23.03 59.88 -30.04
CA LYS A 37 -22.43 59.63 -31.35
C LYS A 37 -21.78 58.24 -31.49
N TYR A 38 -21.32 57.64 -30.40
CA TYR A 38 -20.71 56.30 -30.39
C TYR A 38 -21.74 55.16 -30.35
N LEU A 39 -23.02 55.48 -30.18
CA LEU A 39 -24.12 54.53 -30.02
C LEU A 39 -25.14 54.64 -31.16
N ARG A 40 -24.69 55.15 -32.31
CA ARG A 40 -25.51 55.20 -33.52
C ARG A 40 -25.60 53.82 -34.15
N PHE A 41 -26.76 53.51 -34.71
CA PHE A 41 -26.99 52.29 -35.47
C PHE A 41 -27.90 52.57 -36.66
N GLU A 42 -27.77 51.75 -37.70
CA GLU A 42 -28.63 51.82 -38.87
C GLU A 42 -29.69 50.71 -38.79
N TRP A 43 -30.94 51.07 -39.06
CA TRP A 43 -32.03 50.12 -39.22
C TRP A 43 -32.97 50.61 -40.33
N ASN A 44 -33.29 49.72 -41.29
CA ASN A 44 -34.09 50.06 -42.48
C ASN A 44 -33.63 51.36 -43.16
N HIS A 45 -32.32 51.48 -43.43
CA HIS A 45 -31.69 52.65 -44.06
C HIS A 45 -31.85 53.99 -43.32
N ASN A 46 -32.32 53.96 -42.07
CA ASN A 46 -32.40 55.13 -41.20
C ASN A 46 -31.36 55.01 -40.09
N VAL A 47 -30.65 56.11 -39.83
CA VAL A 47 -29.65 56.18 -38.75
C VAL A 47 -30.34 56.68 -37.47
N TYR A 48 -30.26 55.87 -36.43
CA TYR A 48 -30.77 56.20 -35.10
C TYR A 48 -29.61 56.43 -34.13
N GLU A 49 -29.87 57.22 -33.09
CA GLU A 49 -28.93 57.49 -32.00
C GLU A 49 -29.61 57.21 -30.66
N TYR A 50 -28.97 56.44 -29.79
CA TYR A 50 -29.47 56.24 -28.44
C TYR A 50 -29.31 57.49 -27.58
N THR A 51 -30.40 57.93 -26.95
CA THR A 51 -30.42 59.04 -25.99
C THR A 51 -30.28 58.59 -24.54
N CYS A 52 -30.43 57.30 -24.28
CA CYS A 52 -30.38 56.63 -22.99
C CYS A 52 -29.52 55.36 -23.05
N LEU A 53 -29.24 54.72 -21.90
CA LEU A 53 -28.39 53.52 -21.87
C LEU A 53 -28.99 52.39 -22.72
N PRO A 54 -28.31 51.95 -23.81
CA PRO A 54 -28.83 50.87 -24.61
C PRO A 54 -28.56 49.51 -23.99
N ASN A 55 -29.49 48.59 -24.21
CA ASN A 55 -29.22 47.16 -24.03
C ASN A 55 -28.05 46.73 -24.94
N GLY A 56 -27.12 45.95 -24.39
CA GLY A 56 -25.92 45.49 -25.10
C GLY A 56 -24.67 46.37 -24.89
N LEU A 57 -24.80 47.56 -24.30
CA LEU A 57 -23.64 48.36 -23.92
C LEU A 57 -22.91 47.74 -22.72
N ALA A 58 -21.64 47.38 -22.90
CA ALA A 58 -20.85 46.67 -21.90
C ALA A 58 -20.73 47.41 -20.54
N SER A 59 -20.79 48.75 -20.53
CA SER A 59 -20.72 49.55 -19.32
C SER A 59 -22.08 49.74 -18.62
N ALA A 60 -23.21 49.54 -19.31
CA ALA A 60 -24.54 49.85 -18.77
C ALA A 60 -24.87 49.11 -17.46
N PRO A 61 -24.63 47.78 -17.32
CA PRO A 61 -24.93 47.07 -16.06
C PRO A 61 -24.16 47.66 -14.86
N ARG A 62 -22.90 48.08 -15.08
CA ARG A 62 -22.06 48.67 -14.02
C ARG A 62 -22.58 50.04 -13.61
N VAL A 63 -22.93 50.89 -14.58
CA VAL A 63 -23.47 52.23 -14.33
C VAL A 63 -24.80 52.13 -13.58
N PHE A 64 -25.72 51.29 -14.08
CA PHE A 64 -27.03 51.12 -13.46
C PHE A 64 -26.94 50.56 -12.03
N THR A 65 -26.09 49.55 -11.82
CA THR A 65 -25.82 49.03 -10.47
C THR A 65 -25.29 50.10 -9.53
N LYS A 66 -24.41 51.01 -10.01
CA LYS A 66 -23.88 52.11 -9.19
C LYS A 66 -24.96 53.14 -8.86
N LEU A 67 -25.85 53.42 -9.81
CA LEU A 67 -26.96 54.35 -9.67
C LEU A 67 -27.98 53.87 -8.63
N LEU A 68 -28.28 52.56 -8.55
CA LEU A 68 -29.21 52.03 -7.56
C LEU A 68 -28.61 51.86 -6.14
N LYS A 69 -27.29 51.99 -5.96
CA LYS A 69 -26.68 51.82 -4.62
C LYS A 69 -27.23 52.78 -3.55
N PRO A 70 -27.37 54.10 -3.81
CA PRO A 70 -27.96 55.02 -2.84
C PRO A 70 -29.41 54.66 -2.49
N VAL A 71 -30.19 54.19 -3.47
CA VAL A 71 -31.59 53.74 -3.28
C VAL A 71 -31.63 52.59 -2.28
N PHE A 72 -30.86 51.52 -2.54
CA PHE A 72 -30.78 50.39 -1.61
C PHE A 72 -30.16 50.78 -0.27
N SER A 73 -29.21 51.73 -0.25
CA SER A 73 -28.66 52.23 1.02
C SER A 73 -29.70 52.95 1.87
N ASN A 74 -30.61 53.71 1.26
CA ASN A 74 -31.70 54.38 1.98
C ASN A 74 -32.67 53.35 2.58
N LEU A 75 -33.13 52.38 1.77
CA LEU A 75 -34.03 51.31 2.23
C LEU A 75 -33.41 50.46 3.34
N ARG A 76 -32.14 50.08 3.21
CA ARG A 76 -31.41 49.31 4.23
C ARG A 76 -31.22 50.09 5.53
N LYS A 77 -30.97 51.41 5.46
CA LYS A 77 -30.90 52.28 6.66
C LYS A 77 -32.24 52.37 7.39
N ARG A 78 -33.36 52.18 6.68
CA ARG A 78 -34.71 52.08 7.26
C ARG A 78 -35.05 50.69 7.81
N GLY A 79 -34.12 49.74 7.75
CA GLY A 79 -34.29 48.38 8.28
C GLY A 79 -34.83 47.35 7.28
N PHE A 80 -35.01 47.70 6.01
CA PHE A 80 -35.53 46.77 5.00
C PHE A 80 -34.43 45.91 4.38
N ASN A 81 -34.69 44.60 4.27
CA ASN A 81 -33.80 43.66 3.61
C ASN A 81 -34.08 43.62 2.11
N VAL A 82 -33.35 44.44 1.36
CA VAL A 82 -33.46 44.54 -0.10
C VAL A 82 -32.14 44.22 -0.79
N VAL A 83 -32.22 43.41 -1.85
CA VAL A 83 -31.09 42.99 -2.68
C VAL A 83 -31.43 43.30 -4.14
N GLY A 84 -30.66 44.20 -4.76
CA GLY A 84 -30.79 44.49 -6.19
C GLY A 84 -29.77 43.74 -7.03
N TYR A 85 -30.24 43.14 -8.11
CA TYR A 85 -29.44 42.61 -9.21
C TYR A 85 -29.90 43.26 -10.50
N ILE A 86 -29.22 44.35 -10.90
CA ILE A 86 -29.60 45.14 -12.09
C ILE A 86 -31.06 45.62 -11.97
N ASP A 87 -31.97 45.06 -12.75
CA ASP A 87 -33.41 45.34 -12.85
C ASP A 87 -34.25 44.53 -11.86
N ASP A 88 -33.76 43.37 -11.43
CA ASP A 88 -34.41 42.48 -10.46
C ASP A 88 -34.12 42.93 -9.01
N ILE A 89 -35.15 43.12 -8.21
CA ILE A 89 -35.05 43.50 -6.79
C ILE A 89 -35.71 42.43 -5.94
N PHE A 90 -34.94 41.78 -5.07
CA PHE A 90 -35.41 40.84 -4.07
C PHE A 90 -35.66 41.56 -2.75
N ILE A 91 -36.80 41.27 -2.13
CA ILE A 91 -37.24 41.85 -0.86
C ILE A 91 -37.55 40.70 0.10
N LYS A 92 -37.11 40.83 1.36
CA LYS A 92 -37.37 39.85 2.41
C LYS A 92 -37.93 40.49 3.68
N GLY A 93 -38.91 39.83 4.28
CA GLY A 93 -39.43 40.09 5.63
C GLY A 93 -39.43 38.83 6.49
N ASP A 94 -39.26 38.96 7.81
CA ASP A 94 -39.40 37.80 8.72
C ASP A 94 -40.89 37.42 8.88
N THR A 95 -41.80 38.40 8.86
CA THR A 95 -43.24 38.19 8.80
C THR A 95 -43.82 38.68 7.46
N PHE A 96 -45.09 38.30 7.19
CA PHE A 96 -45.83 38.77 6.01
C PHE A 96 -45.89 40.31 5.99
N ASN A 97 -46.26 40.91 7.12
CA ASN A 97 -46.40 42.36 7.25
C ASN A 97 -45.05 43.10 7.08
N ASP A 98 -43.95 42.58 7.61
CA ASP A 98 -42.63 43.20 7.41
C ASP A 98 -42.24 43.23 5.93
N CYS A 99 -42.52 42.13 5.21
CA CYS A 99 -42.25 42.04 3.78
C CYS A 99 -43.16 42.99 3.00
N GLU A 100 -44.45 43.05 3.33
CA GLU A 100 -45.41 43.94 2.68
C GLU A 100 -45.02 45.42 2.86
N GLN A 101 -44.62 45.81 4.07
CA GLN A 101 -44.11 47.16 4.35
C GLN A 101 -42.84 47.48 3.56
N ALA A 102 -41.92 46.51 3.47
CA ALA A 102 -40.69 46.65 2.69
C ALA A 102 -40.99 46.79 1.18
N VAL A 103 -41.96 46.04 0.65
CA VAL A 103 -42.43 46.16 -0.74
C VAL A 103 -42.99 47.56 -0.98
N LYS A 104 -43.94 48.02 -0.15
CA LYS A 104 -44.54 49.35 -0.26
C LYS A 104 -43.49 50.47 -0.22
N ALA A 105 -42.56 50.41 0.73
CA ALA A 105 -41.48 51.39 0.84
C ALA A 105 -40.53 51.37 -0.36
N THR A 106 -40.26 50.19 -0.93
CA THR A 106 -39.39 50.04 -2.10
C THR A 106 -40.05 50.58 -3.36
N VAL A 107 -41.32 50.21 -3.61
CA VAL A 107 -42.09 50.69 -4.76
C VAL A 107 -42.26 52.20 -4.70
N ASN A 108 -42.68 52.76 -3.55
CA ASN A 108 -42.85 54.21 -3.40
C ASN A 108 -41.56 54.97 -3.70
N LEU A 109 -40.42 54.54 -3.13
CA LEU A 109 -39.14 55.22 -3.36
C LEU A 109 -38.70 55.11 -4.83
N LEU A 110 -38.89 53.97 -5.47
CA LEU A 110 -38.55 53.80 -6.88
C LEU A 110 -39.41 54.70 -7.77
N THR A 111 -40.71 54.78 -7.51
CA THR A 111 -41.65 55.64 -8.25
C THR A 111 -41.36 57.13 -8.03
N GLU A 112 -41.07 57.56 -6.80
CA GLU A 112 -40.66 58.93 -6.49
C GLU A 112 -39.38 59.35 -7.23
N LEU A 113 -38.47 58.40 -7.45
CA LEU A 113 -37.23 58.61 -8.21
C LEU A 113 -37.42 58.49 -9.74
N GLY A 114 -38.64 58.24 -10.21
CA GLY A 114 -38.98 58.16 -11.64
C GLY A 114 -38.77 56.79 -12.28
N PHE A 115 -38.52 55.73 -11.51
CA PHE A 115 -38.48 54.36 -12.03
C PHE A 115 -39.88 53.78 -12.19
N LEU A 116 -40.05 52.97 -13.24
CA LEU A 116 -41.29 52.26 -13.51
C LEU A 116 -41.15 50.80 -13.07
N VAL A 117 -42.07 50.34 -12.23
CA VAL A 117 -42.16 48.94 -11.82
C VAL A 117 -42.90 48.15 -12.91
N HIS A 118 -42.43 46.94 -13.19
CA HIS A 118 -43.04 46.04 -14.16
C HIS A 118 -44.07 45.12 -13.47
N ASP A 119 -45.34 45.48 -13.53
CA ASP A 119 -46.40 44.77 -12.79
C ASP A 119 -46.49 43.27 -13.11
N VAL A 120 -46.36 42.89 -14.38
CA VAL A 120 -46.49 41.47 -14.82
C VAL A 120 -45.30 40.60 -14.43
N LYS A 121 -44.09 41.16 -14.37
CA LYS A 121 -42.86 40.41 -14.04
C LYS A 121 -42.53 40.43 -12.56
N SER A 122 -43.09 41.40 -11.83
CA SER A 122 -42.95 41.51 -10.38
C SER A 122 -43.87 40.52 -9.67
N GLU A 123 -43.41 39.98 -8.55
CA GLU A 123 -44.23 39.25 -7.58
C GLU A 123 -44.23 40.05 -6.26
N PRO A 124 -44.99 41.16 -6.18
CA PRO A 124 -44.96 42.08 -5.03
C PRO A 124 -45.67 41.51 -3.79
N GLU A 125 -46.56 40.54 -3.97
CA GLU A 125 -47.27 39.87 -2.88
C GLU A 125 -46.30 38.99 -2.07
N PRO A 126 -46.16 39.19 -0.75
CA PRO A 126 -45.24 38.39 0.05
C PRO A 126 -45.59 36.90 0.06
N LYS A 127 -44.65 36.07 -0.41
CA LYS A 127 -44.78 34.61 -0.48
C LYS A 127 -43.58 33.91 0.12
N LYS A 128 -43.77 32.65 0.52
CA LYS A 128 -42.67 31.79 0.99
C LYS A 128 -41.97 31.05 -0.14
N GLU A 129 -42.55 31.06 -1.33
CA GLU A 129 -41.96 30.55 -2.56
C GLU A 129 -42.10 31.59 -3.66
N ILE A 130 -40.97 32.02 -4.23
CA ILE A 130 -40.94 33.03 -5.30
C ILE A 130 -39.94 32.65 -6.39
N ARG A 131 -40.12 33.24 -7.57
CA ARG A 131 -39.15 33.19 -8.65
C ARG A 131 -38.18 34.38 -8.57
N PHE A 132 -36.88 34.10 -8.63
CA PHE A 132 -35.83 35.13 -8.69
C PHE A 132 -34.62 34.67 -9.51
N LEU A 133 -34.15 35.48 -10.46
CA LEU A 133 -33.00 35.18 -11.34
C LEU A 133 -33.08 33.81 -12.05
N GLY A 134 -34.31 33.41 -12.40
CA GLY A 134 -34.62 32.12 -13.03
C GLY A 134 -34.46 30.92 -12.10
N PHE A 135 -34.64 31.09 -10.79
CA PHE A 135 -34.70 30.03 -9.80
C PHE A 135 -35.95 30.18 -8.94
N MET A 136 -36.47 29.05 -8.45
CA MET A 136 -37.50 29.00 -7.41
C MET A 136 -36.80 28.95 -6.06
N LEU A 137 -37.08 29.94 -5.22
CA LEU A 137 -36.60 30.03 -3.84
C LEU A 137 -37.74 29.63 -2.91
N ASN A 138 -37.54 28.64 -2.04
CA ASN A 138 -38.54 28.19 -1.08
C ASN A 138 -37.99 28.30 0.34
N SER A 139 -38.56 29.19 1.16
CA SER A 139 -38.10 29.47 2.53
C SER A 139 -38.61 28.46 3.56
N GLU A 140 -39.65 27.69 3.27
CA GLU A 140 -40.15 26.63 4.17
C GLU A 140 -39.21 25.43 4.16
N LYS A 141 -38.84 24.98 2.96
CA LYS A 141 -37.91 23.86 2.74
C LYS A 141 -36.44 24.29 2.80
N MET A 142 -36.17 25.60 2.81
CA MET A 142 -34.83 26.17 2.66
C MET A 142 -34.10 25.61 1.44
N THR A 143 -34.79 25.59 0.29
CA THR A 143 -34.26 25.05 -0.96
C THR A 143 -34.29 26.08 -2.08
N ILE A 144 -33.36 25.94 -3.00
CA ILE A 144 -33.37 26.60 -4.30
C ILE A 144 -33.44 25.55 -5.40
N SER A 145 -34.27 25.77 -6.43
CA SER A 145 -34.37 24.88 -7.59
C SER A 145 -34.46 25.69 -8.90
N PRO A 146 -34.09 25.11 -10.06
CA PRO A 146 -34.23 25.82 -11.33
C PRO A 146 -35.69 26.11 -11.67
N SER A 147 -35.96 27.22 -12.34
CA SER A 147 -37.29 27.48 -12.87
C SER A 147 -37.68 26.50 -13.99
N PHE A 148 -38.96 26.39 -14.28
CA PHE A 148 -39.48 25.51 -15.33
C PHE A 148 -38.78 25.71 -16.69
N GLU A 149 -38.54 26.96 -17.09
CA GLU A 149 -37.92 27.30 -18.37
C GLU A 149 -36.44 26.89 -18.40
N LYS A 150 -35.72 27.00 -17.27
CA LYS A 150 -34.35 26.48 -17.17
C LYS A 150 -34.33 24.95 -17.25
N LYS A 151 -35.30 24.28 -16.62
CA LYS A 151 -35.43 22.81 -16.68
C LYS A 151 -35.69 22.35 -18.12
N GLU A 152 -36.67 22.94 -18.80
CA GLU A 152 -36.98 22.61 -20.20
C GLU A 152 -35.82 22.90 -21.15
N LYS A 153 -35.20 24.09 -21.07
CA LYS A 153 -34.03 24.44 -21.89
C LYS A 153 -32.88 23.46 -21.70
N THR A 154 -32.65 23.01 -20.47
CA THR A 154 -31.63 22.00 -20.16
C THR A 154 -31.97 20.67 -20.82
N LYS A 155 -33.21 20.17 -20.66
CA LYS A 155 -33.66 18.91 -21.26
C LYS A 155 -33.58 18.94 -22.78
N GLU A 156 -34.07 20.01 -23.40
CA GLU A 156 -34.09 20.19 -24.86
C GLU A 156 -32.67 20.16 -25.43
N LYS A 157 -31.77 21.00 -24.91
CA LYS A 157 -30.37 21.06 -25.37
C LYS A 157 -29.65 19.73 -25.12
N SER A 158 -29.87 19.07 -23.98
CA SER A 158 -29.28 17.75 -23.70
C SER A 158 -29.79 16.67 -24.66
N LYS A 159 -31.09 16.62 -24.96
CA LYS A 159 -31.68 15.68 -25.93
C LYS A 159 -31.13 15.92 -27.35
N MET A 160 -31.01 17.18 -27.75
CA MET A 160 -30.42 17.54 -29.05
C MET A 160 -28.98 17.01 -29.18
N LEU A 161 -28.16 17.19 -28.13
CA LEU A 161 -26.77 16.73 -28.15
C LEU A 161 -26.64 15.20 -28.15
N LEU A 162 -27.56 14.48 -27.49
CA LEU A 162 -27.57 13.01 -27.45
C LEU A 162 -27.92 12.36 -28.79
N ARG A 163 -28.78 13.02 -29.60
CA ARG A 163 -29.19 12.57 -30.93
C ARG A 163 -28.07 12.70 -31.97
N ALA A 164 -27.17 13.67 -31.79
CA ALA A 164 -26.06 13.90 -32.71
C ALA A 164 -24.92 12.89 -32.46
N SER A 165 -24.30 12.40 -33.54
CA SER A 165 -23.05 11.63 -33.48
C SER A 165 -21.83 12.54 -33.28
N SER A 166 -21.90 13.75 -33.84
CA SER A 166 -20.85 14.77 -33.89
C SER A 166 -21.50 16.16 -33.85
N VAL A 167 -20.92 17.11 -33.10
CA VAL A 167 -21.43 18.48 -32.95
C VAL A 167 -20.30 19.50 -33.06
N LYS A 168 -20.60 20.75 -33.37
CA LYS A 168 -19.60 21.83 -33.26
C LYS A 168 -19.18 22.01 -31.80
N ILE A 169 -17.91 22.33 -31.56
CA ILE A 169 -17.39 22.64 -30.23
C ILE A 169 -18.18 23.80 -29.59
N ARG A 170 -18.60 24.79 -30.38
CA ARG A 170 -19.50 25.89 -29.97
C ARG A 170 -20.78 25.39 -29.32
N ASN A 171 -21.44 24.40 -29.91
CA ASN A 171 -22.68 23.82 -29.38
C ASN A 171 -22.42 23.06 -28.06
N LEU A 172 -21.29 22.36 -27.96
CA LEU A 172 -20.85 21.72 -26.71
C LEU A 172 -20.54 22.77 -25.62
N ALA A 173 -19.95 23.90 -25.97
CA ALA A 173 -19.69 24.98 -25.03
C ALA A 173 -21.00 25.65 -24.55
N GLU A 174 -21.95 25.86 -25.45
CA GLU A 174 -23.27 26.43 -25.14
C GLU A 174 -24.00 25.57 -24.10
N ILE A 175 -24.10 24.25 -24.33
CA ILE A 175 -24.78 23.36 -23.38
C ILE A 175 -24.05 23.29 -22.04
N ILE A 176 -22.70 23.25 -22.02
CA ILE A 176 -21.95 23.32 -20.75
C ILE A 176 -22.33 24.60 -20.00
N GLY A 177 -22.45 25.74 -20.69
CA GLY A 177 -22.94 26.99 -20.11
C GLY A 177 -24.33 26.85 -19.51
N VAL A 178 -25.26 26.21 -20.21
CA VAL A 178 -26.62 25.91 -19.69
C VAL A 178 -26.57 25.04 -18.43
N LEU A 179 -25.75 23.97 -18.41
CA LEU A 179 -25.61 23.11 -17.24
C LEU A 179 -25.03 23.86 -16.03
N VAL A 180 -23.95 24.63 -16.25
CA VAL A 180 -23.31 25.44 -15.20
C VAL A 180 -24.25 26.50 -14.64
N ALA A 181 -25.06 27.13 -15.49
CA ALA A 181 -26.08 28.10 -15.07
C ALA A 181 -27.15 27.50 -14.16
N ASN A 182 -27.30 26.18 -14.09
CA ASN A 182 -28.23 25.48 -13.19
C ASN A 182 -27.60 25.06 -11.85
N PHE A 183 -26.27 25.14 -11.67
CA PHE A 183 -25.61 24.71 -10.42
C PHE A 183 -26.13 25.34 -9.14
N PRO A 184 -26.60 26.61 -9.11
CA PRO A 184 -27.20 27.15 -7.91
C PRO A 184 -28.44 26.38 -7.42
N GLY A 185 -29.21 25.75 -8.32
CA GLY A 185 -30.43 25.01 -7.99
C GLY A 185 -30.31 23.48 -8.10
N VAL A 186 -29.16 22.96 -8.55
CA VAL A 186 -28.95 21.51 -8.75
C VAL A 186 -27.73 21.06 -7.96
N GLU A 187 -27.98 20.54 -6.76
CA GLU A 187 -26.96 20.24 -5.74
C GLU A 187 -25.79 19.41 -6.27
N PHE A 188 -26.09 18.32 -6.96
CA PHE A 188 -25.10 17.38 -7.49
C PHE A 188 -24.72 17.64 -8.96
N GLY A 189 -25.25 18.70 -9.57
CA GLY A 189 -24.93 19.07 -10.96
C GLY A 189 -23.43 19.13 -11.28
N PRO A 190 -22.58 19.68 -10.38
CA PRO A 190 -21.14 19.71 -10.58
C PRO A 190 -20.45 18.34 -10.76
N LEU A 191 -21.07 17.22 -10.35
CA LEU A 191 -20.56 15.85 -10.58
C LEU A 191 -20.75 15.36 -12.03
N TYR A 192 -21.64 15.99 -12.80
CA TYR A 192 -22.15 15.50 -14.09
C TYR A 192 -21.95 16.49 -15.23
N TYR A 193 -20.81 17.17 -15.30
CA TYR A 193 -20.46 18.01 -16.46
C TYR A 193 -18.98 17.97 -16.88
N ARG A 194 -18.12 17.38 -16.04
CA ARG A 194 -16.67 17.40 -16.23
C ARG A 194 -16.21 16.56 -17.42
N SER A 195 -16.98 15.54 -17.79
CA SER A 195 -16.77 14.76 -19.01
C SER A 195 -16.91 15.65 -20.24
N LEU A 196 -18.00 16.41 -20.34
CA LEU A 196 -18.27 17.36 -21.41
C LEU A 196 -17.18 18.42 -21.52
N GLU A 197 -16.76 19.00 -20.39
CA GLU A 197 -15.65 19.95 -20.35
C GLU A 197 -14.34 19.35 -20.87
N ARG A 198 -14.02 18.09 -20.50
CA ARG A 198 -12.81 17.43 -21.02
C ARG A 198 -12.90 17.18 -22.52
N ASP A 199 -14.05 16.77 -23.04
CA ASP A 199 -14.24 16.57 -24.48
C ASP A 199 -14.07 17.90 -25.23
N LYS A 200 -14.66 18.99 -24.73
CA LYS A 200 -14.48 20.34 -25.26
C LYS A 200 -13.00 20.75 -25.25
N ILE A 201 -12.31 20.61 -24.12
CA ILE A 201 -10.89 21.01 -23.98
C ILE A 201 -9.99 20.22 -24.94
N ARG A 202 -10.19 18.90 -25.05
CA ARG A 202 -9.43 18.05 -25.98
C ARG A 202 -9.70 18.42 -27.43
N ALA A 203 -10.96 18.67 -27.78
CA ALA A 203 -11.35 19.05 -29.13
C ALA A 203 -10.78 20.41 -29.51
N LEU A 204 -10.91 21.43 -28.65
CA LEU A 204 -10.30 22.75 -28.86
C LEU A 204 -8.78 22.68 -29.02
N LYS A 205 -8.11 21.85 -28.23
CA LYS A 205 -6.66 21.65 -28.35
C LYS A 205 -6.28 21.06 -29.71
N ARG A 206 -7.07 20.11 -30.25
CA ARG A 206 -6.87 19.52 -31.58
C ARG A 206 -7.19 20.52 -32.70
N ALA A 207 -8.24 21.31 -32.51
CA ALA A 207 -8.72 22.33 -33.43
C ALA A 207 -7.94 23.66 -33.35
N LYS A 208 -6.86 23.73 -32.56
CA LYS A 208 -6.05 24.95 -32.34
C LYS A 208 -6.89 26.17 -31.94
N GLY A 209 -7.96 25.95 -31.16
CA GLY A 209 -8.85 27.00 -30.67
C GLY A 209 -10.06 27.32 -31.55
N ASP A 210 -10.24 26.65 -32.69
CA ASP A 210 -11.43 26.82 -33.52
C ASP A 210 -12.66 26.19 -32.86
N PHE A 211 -13.69 27.02 -32.61
CA PHE A 211 -14.97 26.60 -32.01
C PHE A 211 -15.96 26.01 -33.02
N ASP A 212 -15.74 26.22 -34.31
CA ASP A 212 -16.62 25.73 -35.37
C ASP A 212 -16.20 24.37 -35.91
N SER A 213 -15.04 23.87 -35.47
CA SER A 213 -14.61 22.48 -35.60
C SER A 213 -15.55 21.49 -34.89
N MET A 214 -15.56 20.25 -35.38
CA MET A 214 -16.42 19.18 -34.87
C MET A 214 -15.81 18.41 -33.70
N VAL A 215 -16.66 17.94 -32.77
CA VAL A 215 -16.30 17.10 -31.63
C VAL A 215 -17.25 15.92 -31.50
N CYS A 216 -16.67 14.73 -31.29
CA CYS A 216 -17.41 13.52 -30.92
C CYS A 216 -17.58 13.47 -29.40
N ILE A 217 -18.80 13.18 -28.96
CA ILE A 217 -19.17 13.15 -27.54
C ILE A 217 -18.85 11.76 -26.97
N SER A 218 -18.05 11.71 -25.90
CA SER A 218 -17.69 10.45 -25.25
C SER A 218 -18.89 9.75 -24.59
N SER A 219 -18.76 8.45 -24.31
CA SER A 219 -19.77 7.69 -23.59
C SER A 219 -20.00 8.25 -22.18
N GLU A 220 -18.97 8.75 -21.51
CA GLU A 220 -19.09 9.41 -20.21
C GLU A 220 -19.86 10.73 -20.29
N SER A 221 -19.64 11.53 -21.34
CA SER A 221 -20.40 12.76 -21.61
C SER A 221 -21.87 12.47 -21.90
N ARG A 222 -22.16 11.39 -22.64
CA ARG A 222 -23.53 10.91 -22.85
C ARG A 222 -24.19 10.48 -21.54
N ALA A 223 -23.47 9.76 -20.68
CA ALA A 223 -23.98 9.36 -19.36
C ALA A 223 -24.28 10.56 -18.45
N ASP A 224 -23.41 11.57 -18.45
CA ASP A 224 -23.64 12.81 -17.70
C ASP A 224 -24.89 13.55 -18.22
N LEU A 225 -25.09 13.66 -19.54
CA LEU A 225 -26.30 14.27 -20.13
C LEU A 225 -27.58 13.51 -19.78
N LEU A 226 -27.53 12.18 -19.79
CA LEU A 226 -28.67 11.35 -19.40
C LEU A 226 -29.03 11.56 -17.92
N TRP A 227 -28.04 11.71 -17.06
CA TRP A 227 -28.27 12.05 -15.65
C TRP A 227 -28.99 13.39 -15.50
N TRP A 228 -28.58 14.42 -16.26
CA TRP A 228 -29.27 15.72 -16.24
C TRP A 228 -30.73 15.59 -16.67
N ILE A 229 -31.02 14.91 -17.79
CA ILE A 229 -32.40 14.72 -18.26
C ILE A 229 -33.25 14.02 -17.21
N LYS A 230 -32.70 13.00 -16.53
CA LYS A 230 -33.41 12.21 -15.51
C LYS A 230 -33.69 13.01 -14.23
N THR A 231 -32.78 13.92 -13.85
CA THR A 231 -32.76 14.49 -12.49
C THR A 231 -33.25 15.93 -12.44
N ILE A 232 -33.15 16.70 -13.54
CA ILE A 232 -33.38 18.15 -13.53
C ILE A 232 -34.79 18.57 -13.08
N ASP A 233 -35.80 17.73 -13.30
CA ASP A 233 -37.20 18.04 -12.94
C ASP A 233 -37.41 18.01 -11.41
N THR A 234 -36.76 17.08 -10.72
CA THR A 234 -36.82 16.90 -9.26
C THR A 234 -35.64 17.51 -8.53
N ALA A 235 -34.67 18.06 -9.26
CA ALA A 235 -33.48 18.66 -8.68
C ALA A 235 -33.82 19.89 -7.84
N SER A 236 -33.27 19.90 -6.63
CA SER A 236 -33.20 21.05 -5.75
C SER A 236 -31.86 21.04 -5.03
N LYS A 237 -31.50 22.16 -4.43
CA LYS A 237 -30.32 22.30 -3.58
C LYS A 237 -30.74 22.87 -2.24
N LEU A 238 -30.24 22.27 -1.17
CA LEU A 238 -30.45 22.81 0.17
C LEU A 238 -29.57 24.06 0.36
N ILE A 239 -30.15 25.11 0.94
CA ILE A 239 -29.44 26.37 1.18
C ILE A 239 -28.34 26.17 2.23
N GLU A 240 -28.63 25.39 3.27
CA GLU A 240 -27.68 25.08 4.35
C GLU A 240 -27.84 23.63 4.83
N HIS A 241 -26.73 22.88 4.89
CA HIS A 241 -26.70 21.51 5.43
C HIS A 241 -26.41 21.46 6.95
N GLY A 242 -26.55 22.59 7.64
CA GLY A 242 -26.22 22.75 9.05
C GLY A 242 -24.72 22.64 9.38
N LYS A 243 -24.40 22.69 10.68
CA LYS A 243 -23.02 22.54 11.17
C LYS A 243 -22.54 21.08 11.05
N PRO A 244 -21.25 20.84 10.75
CA PRO A 244 -20.72 19.49 10.76
C PRO A 244 -20.89 18.82 12.12
N SER A 245 -21.49 17.64 12.14
CA SER A 245 -21.74 16.86 13.36
C SER A 245 -20.48 16.13 13.82
N GLN A 246 -19.62 15.73 12.88
CA GLN A 246 -18.37 15.01 13.15
C GLN A 246 -17.29 15.43 12.18
N THR A 247 -16.04 15.10 12.53
CA THR A 247 -14.85 15.43 11.75
C THR A 247 -14.02 14.18 11.46
N LEU A 248 -13.74 13.93 10.18
CA LEU A 248 -12.92 12.84 9.69
C LEU A 248 -11.56 13.38 9.23
N ASN A 249 -10.51 13.07 9.98
CA ASN A 249 -9.13 13.36 9.59
C ASN A 249 -8.60 12.24 8.69
N CYS A 250 -7.98 12.59 7.57
CA CYS A 250 -7.38 11.64 6.65
C CYS A 250 -5.97 12.07 6.25
N ASP A 251 -5.14 11.07 5.96
CA ASP A 251 -3.77 11.27 5.49
C ASP A 251 -3.32 10.11 4.58
N ALA A 252 -2.50 10.42 3.58
CA ALA A 252 -1.83 9.45 2.73
C ALA A 252 -0.31 9.62 2.76
N SER A 253 0.42 8.50 2.94
CA SER A 253 1.87 8.46 2.78
C SER A 253 2.29 7.62 1.57
N ASN A 254 3.61 7.43 1.39
CA ASN A 254 4.15 6.47 0.44
C ASN A 254 3.90 4.99 0.83
N ILE A 255 3.52 4.73 2.08
CA ILE A 255 3.35 3.39 2.64
C ILE A 255 1.87 2.98 2.64
N GLY A 256 0.99 3.88 3.10
CA GLY A 256 -0.41 3.59 3.32
C GLY A 256 -1.27 4.83 3.55
N TRP A 257 -2.47 4.62 4.08
CA TRP A 257 -3.43 5.64 4.47
C TRP A 257 -3.82 5.50 5.94
N GLY A 258 -4.15 6.62 6.56
CA GLY A 258 -4.71 6.71 7.90
C GLY A 258 -5.99 7.54 7.88
N ALA A 259 -6.96 7.15 8.71
CA ALA A 259 -8.19 7.91 8.92
C ALA A 259 -8.63 7.85 10.38
N VAL A 260 -9.15 8.97 10.90
CA VAL A 260 -9.55 9.12 12.30
C VAL A 260 -10.87 9.86 12.38
N LEU A 261 -11.83 9.32 13.13
CA LEU A 261 -13.15 9.87 13.37
C LEU A 261 -13.46 9.75 14.87
N GLY A 262 -13.42 10.86 15.61
CA GLY A 262 -13.54 10.84 17.07
C GLY A 262 -12.47 9.94 17.71
N TYR A 263 -12.90 8.96 18.51
CA TYR A 263 -12.02 7.94 19.09
C TYR A 263 -11.73 6.75 18.15
N GLY A 264 -12.44 6.65 17.03
CA GLY A 264 -12.26 5.59 16.06
C GLY A 264 -11.12 5.92 15.08
N SER A 265 -10.26 4.94 14.79
CA SER A 265 -9.24 5.08 13.75
C SER A 265 -9.13 3.84 12.87
N ARG A 266 -8.74 4.06 11.61
CA ARG A 266 -8.52 3.02 10.60
C ARG A 266 -7.28 3.34 9.80
N ARG A 267 -6.66 2.30 9.28
CA ARG A 267 -5.49 2.40 8.40
C ARG A 267 -5.45 1.25 7.43
N GLY A 268 -4.66 1.42 6.37
CA GLY A 268 -4.28 0.33 5.48
C GLY A 268 -3.01 0.68 4.71
N VAL A 269 -2.34 -0.31 4.15
CA VAL A 269 -1.18 -0.07 3.27
C VAL A 269 -1.62 0.03 1.81
N TRP A 270 -0.81 0.65 0.98
CA TRP A 270 -1.05 0.67 -0.45
C TRP A 270 -0.60 -0.64 -1.10
N ASN A 271 -1.44 -1.19 -1.98
CA ASN A 271 -1.03 -2.29 -2.85
C ASN A 271 -0.03 -1.79 -3.93
N SER A 272 0.54 -2.70 -4.73
CA SER A 272 1.56 -2.36 -5.72
C SER A 272 1.11 -1.35 -6.78
N GLU A 273 -0.17 -1.34 -7.12
CA GLU A 273 -0.74 -0.40 -8.09
C GLU A 273 -1.01 0.96 -7.44
N GLN A 274 -1.61 0.95 -6.24
CA GLN A 274 -1.92 2.14 -5.45
C GLN A 274 -0.66 2.93 -5.07
N ARG A 275 0.46 2.24 -4.80
CA ARG A 275 1.75 2.92 -4.53
C ARG A 275 2.27 3.73 -5.71
N ARG A 276 1.88 3.36 -6.94
CA ARG A 276 2.27 4.07 -8.17
C ARG A 276 1.35 5.24 -8.49
N LEU A 277 0.22 5.37 -7.79
CA LEU A 277 -0.68 6.50 -7.98
C LEU A 277 -0.02 7.79 -7.50
N HIS A 278 -0.38 8.89 -8.15
CA HIS A 278 0.09 10.21 -7.74
C HIS A 278 -0.37 10.51 -6.30
N ILE A 279 0.38 11.32 -5.55
CA ILE A 279 0.03 11.66 -4.16
C ILE A 279 -1.40 12.18 -4.03
N ASN A 280 -1.81 13.13 -4.88
CA ASN A 280 -3.19 13.65 -4.90
C ASN A 280 -4.28 12.57 -5.10
N GLU A 281 -3.99 11.50 -5.83
CA GLU A 281 -4.91 10.36 -5.98
C GLU A 281 -4.95 9.53 -4.70
N ARG A 282 -3.80 9.31 -4.06
CA ARG A 282 -3.70 8.61 -2.77
C ARG A 282 -4.39 9.37 -1.64
N GLU A 283 -4.30 10.70 -1.61
CA GLU A 283 -5.01 11.56 -0.66
C GLU A 283 -6.53 11.42 -0.77
N LEU A 284 -7.06 11.50 -2.00
CA LEU A 284 -8.49 11.26 -2.24
C LEU A 284 -8.89 9.82 -1.89
N LEU A 285 -8.03 8.83 -2.16
CA LEU A 285 -8.29 7.44 -1.77
C LEU A 285 -8.26 7.24 -0.25
N ALA A 286 -7.40 7.94 0.48
CA ALA A 286 -7.37 7.90 1.94
C ALA A 286 -8.70 8.41 2.51
N ILE A 287 -9.22 9.52 1.97
CA ILE A 287 -10.56 10.03 2.30
C ILE A 287 -11.63 8.98 2.00
N TYR A 288 -11.62 8.42 0.79
CA TYR A 288 -12.60 7.42 0.38
C TYR A 288 -12.60 6.17 1.29
N PHE A 289 -11.41 5.68 1.64
CA PHE A 289 -11.27 4.53 2.53
C PHE A 289 -11.62 4.86 3.98
N GLY A 290 -11.28 6.06 4.45
CA GLY A 290 -11.73 6.56 5.75
C GLY A 290 -13.25 6.59 5.86
N LEU A 291 -13.92 7.17 4.86
CA LEU A 291 -15.39 7.20 4.76
C LEU A 291 -15.98 5.79 4.80
N LYS A 292 -15.52 4.88 3.94
CA LYS A 292 -16.07 3.52 3.88
C LYS A 292 -15.89 2.71 5.17
N THR A 293 -14.80 2.92 5.89
CA THR A 293 -14.45 2.10 7.06
C THR A 293 -14.94 2.65 8.39
N LEU A 294 -15.12 3.97 8.49
CA LEU A 294 -15.54 4.65 9.73
C LEU A 294 -16.95 5.22 9.66
N CYS A 295 -17.47 5.51 8.47
CA CYS A 295 -18.70 6.30 8.31
C CYS A 295 -19.90 5.51 7.77
N SER A 296 -19.78 4.18 7.57
CA SER A 296 -20.84 3.34 6.99
C SER A 296 -22.12 3.25 7.83
N LYS A 297 -22.10 3.70 9.10
CA LYS A 297 -23.25 3.66 10.01
C LYS A 297 -23.78 5.04 10.43
N LEU A 298 -23.28 6.12 9.83
CA LEU A 298 -23.53 7.49 10.33
C LEU A 298 -24.79 8.17 9.77
N GLY A 299 -25.53 7.55 8.83
CA GLY A 299 -26.48 8.22 7.90
C GLY A 299 -27.25 9.46 8.38
N SER A 300 -27.52 10.38 7.45
CA SER A 300 -28.18 11.68 7.67
C SER A 300 -27.37 12.69 8.49
N VAL A 301 -26.05 12.77 8.24
CA VAL A 301 -25.15 13.72 8.92
C VAL A 301 -24.36 14.59 7.95
N HIS A 302 -23.94 15.76 8.44
CA HIS A 302 -22.91 16.56 7.80
C HIS A 302 -21.53 16.21 8.41
N LEU A 303 -20.64 15.66 7.60
CA LEU A 303 -19.27 15.30 7.98
C LEU A 303 -18.26 16.32 7.44
N ARG A 304 -17.37 16.81 8.31
CA ARG A 304 -16.22 17.64 7.90
C ARG A 304 -15.00 16.76 7.68
N ILE A 305 -14.47 16.73 6.46
CA ILE A 305 -13.21 16.07 6.14
C ILE A 305 -12.05 17.04 6.37
N LEU A 306 -11.06 16.63 7.15
CA LEU A 306 -9.81 17.35 7.32
C LEU A 306 -8.68 16.61 6.60
N SER A 307 -7.99 17.33 5.71
CA SER A 307 -6.84 16.84 4.96
C SER A 307 -5.83 17.98 4.80
N ASP A 308 -4.55 17.65 4.80
CA ASP A 308 -3.46 18.59 4.48
C ASP A 308 -3.28 18.79 2.96
N SER A 309 -3.96 17.99 2.15
CA SER A 309 -3.97 18.14 0.69
C SER A 309 -4.98 19.19 0.24
N SER A 310 -4.50 20.37 -0.12
CA SER A 310 -5.32 21.43 -0.75
C SER A 310 -6.01 20.96 -2.04
N VAL A 311 -5.39 20.02 -2.77
CA VAL A 311 -5.98 19.40 -3.96
C VAL A 311 -7.18 18.53 -3.58
N ALA A 312 -7.03 17.66 -2.58
CA ALA A 312 -8.14 16.82 -2.12
C ALA A 312 -9.30 17.69 -1.61
N VAL A 313 -9.01 18.69 -0.78
CA VAL A 313 -10.00 19.65 -0.27
C VAL A 313 -10.74 20.35 -1.42
N SER A 314 -10.02 20.84 -2.43
CA SER A 314 -10.64 21.49 -3.60
C SER A 314 -11.48 20.51 -4.41
N TYR A 315 -11.05 19.27 -4.59
CA TYR A 315 -11.78 18.26 -5.35
C TYR A 315 -13.07 17.83 -4.65
N ILE A 316 -13.06 17.70 -3.31
CA ILE A 316 -14.28 17.40 -2.56
C ILE A 316 -15.26 18.57 -2.63
N ASN A 317 -14.84 19.78 -2.26
CA ASN A 317 -15.74 20.94 -2.18
C ASN A 317 -16.28 21.39 -3.55
N ARG A 318 -15.55 21.14 -4.64
CA ARG A 318 -16.01 21.43 -6.02
C ARG A 318 -16.61 20.22 -6.71
N MET A 319 -16.80 19.11 -6.00
CA MET A 319 -17.34 17.85 -6.53
C MET A 319 -16.59 17.37 -7.79
N GLY A 320 -15.26 17.50 -7.81
CA GLY A 320 -14.39 17.02 -8.88
C GLY A 320 -13.49 18.07 -9.53
N GLY A 321 -12.84 17.67 -10.62
CA GLY A 321 -11.77 18.41 -11.30
C GLY A 321 -11.67 18.09 -12.80
N THR A 322 -11.33 19.07 -13.64
CA THR A 322 -11.06 18.82 -15.07
C THR A 322 -9.59 18.46 -15.36
N LYS A 323 -8.66 18.87 -14.48
CA LYS A 323 -7.21 18.71 -14.68
C LYS A 323 -6.71 17.27 -14.62
N SER A 324 -7.14 16.52 -13.61
CA SER A 324 -6.80 15.08 -13.45
C SER A 324 -8.05 14.21 -13.58
N PRO A 325 -8.18 13.44 -14.68
CA PRO A 325 -9.27 12.48 -14.85
C PRO A 325 -9.33 11.45 -13.72
N LYS A 326 -8.18 10.94 -13.26
CA LYS A 326 -8.11 9.93 -12.20
C LYS A 326 -8.62 10.47 -10.86
N CYS A 327 -8.16 11.67 -10.46
CA CYS A 327 -8.67 12.33 -9.26
C CYS A 327 -10.19 12.62 -9.37
N ASN A 328 -10.67 12.98 -10.57
CA ASN A 328 -12.09 13.23 -10.78
C ASN A 328 -12.94 11.96 -10.63
N VAL A 329 -12.44 10.81 -11.10
CA VAL A 329 -13.10 9.52 -10.90
C VAL A 329 -13.21 9.22 -9.40
N ILE A 330 -12.11 9.36 -8.65
CA ILE A 330 -12.12 9.10 -7.20
C ILE A 330 -13.07 10.07 -6.47
N ALA A 331 -13.01 11.37 -6.78
CA ALA A 331 -13.91 12.36 -6.17
C ALA A 331 -15.39 12.08 -6.48
N LYS A 332 -15.71 11.64 -7.71
CA LYS A 332 -17.07 11.21 -8.07
C LYS A 332 -17.48 9.97 -7.28
N SER A 333 -16.59 8.98 -7.12
CA SER A 333 -16.86 7.79 -6.29
C SER A 333 -17.10 8.13 -4.82
N ILE A 334 -16.37 9.09 -4.26
CA ILE A 334 -16.58 9.57 -2.89
C ILE A 334 -17.99 10.14 -2.74
N TRP A 335 -18.37 11.07 -3.62
CA TRP A 335 -19.69 11.70 -3.56
C TRP A 335 -20.83 10.72 -3.82
N LEU A 336 -20.71 9.83 -4.81
CA LEU A 336 -21.73 8.80 -5.09
C LEU A 336 -21.94 7.88 -3.88
N TRP A 337 -20.87 7.49 -3.19
CA TRP A 337 -20.97 6.71 -1.97
C TRP A 337 -21.65 7.51 -0.86
N CYS A 338 -21.31 8.79 -0.68
CA CYS A 338 -21.93 9.64 0.34
C CYS A 338 -23.43 9.87 0.07
N ILE A 339 -23.83 10.08 -1.18
CA ILE A 339 -25.23 10.18 -1.61
C ILE A 339 -25.99 8.90 -1.23
N GLN A 340 -25.42 7.72 -1.49
CA GLN A 340 -26.04 6.45 -1.14
C GLN A 340 -26.22 6.27 0.38
N GLN A 341 -25.33 6.83 1.19
CA GLN A 341 -25.39 6.77 2.65
C GLN A 341 -26.18 7.94 3.28
N ASN A 342 -26.74 8.83 2.46
CA ASN A 342 -27.34 10.09 2.91
C ASN A 342 -26.41 10.94 3.80
N ILE A 343 -25.13 11.06 3.41
CA ILE A 343 -24.13 11.85 4.13
C ILE A 343 -23.77 13.06 3.29
N TRP A 344 -23.85 14.25 3.88
CA TRP A 344 -23.29 15.46 3.29
C TRP A 344 -21.84 15.63 3.75
N ILE A 345 -20.94 15.97 2.83
CA ILE A 345 -19.53 16.19 3.16
C ILE A 345 -19.07 17.60 2.80
N SER A 346 -18.24 18.18 3.66
CA SER A 346 -17.43 19.36 3.35
C SER A 346 -15.98 19.09 3.70
N ALA A 347 -15.04 19.70 3.00
CA ALA A 347 -13.61 19.53 3.27
C ALA A 347 -12.97 20.84 3.73
N ALA A 348 -12.04 20.76 4.67
CA ALA A 348 -11.21 21.89 5.08
C ALA A 348 -9.74 21.47 5.19
N HIS A 349 -8.86 22.40 4.87
CA HIS A 349 -7.43 22.19 4.99
C HIS A 349 -7.00 22.25 6.46
N ILE A 350 -6.14 21.31 6.88
CA ILE A 350 -5.45 21.33 8.16
C ILE A 350 -3.93 21.25 7.93
N SER A 351 -3.13 21.95 8.72
CA SER A 351 -1.67 21.81 8.64
C SER A 351 -1.24 20.39 9.00
N GLY A 352 -0.28 19.81 8.28
CA GLY A 352 0.24 18.47 8.59
C GLY A 352 0.69 18.30 10.06
N ALA A 353 1.25 19.34 10.68
CA ALA A 353 1.62 19.35 12.11
C ALA A 353 0.43 19.18 13.08
N ARG A 354 -0.81 19.38 12.62
CA ARG A 354 -2.04 19.13 13.40
C ARG A 354 -2.78 17.87 12.95
N ASN A 355 -2.25 17.15 11.95
CA ASN A 355 -2.80 15.90 11.42
C ASN A 355 -1.98 14.68 11.87
N GLU A 356 -1.27 14.78 13.00
CA GLU A 356 -0.24 13.83 13.46
C GLU A 356 -0.75 12.39 13.55
N TYR A 357 -2.00 12.20 14.02
CA TYR A 357 -2.52 10.85 14.24
C TYR A 357 -2.86 10.12 12.94
N ALA A 358 -3.44 10.82 11.96
CA ALA A 358 -3.69 10.24 10.64
C ALA A 358 -2.37 10.00 9.87
N ASP A 359 -1.42 10.93 9.97
CA ASP A 359 -0.08 10.80 9.37
C ASP A 359 0.71 9.63 9.97
N TYR A 360 0.71 9.50 11.30
CA TYR A 360 1.32 8.35 11.98
C TYR A 360 0.74 7.03 11.47
N LEU A 361 -0.59 6.92 11.41
CA LEU A 361 -1.29 5.73 10.93
C LEU A 361 -0.97 5.39 9.47
N SER A 362 -0.82 6.39 8.62
CA SER A 362 -0.52 6.23 7.19
C SER A 362 0.90 5.71 6.96
N ARG A 363 1.85 5.94 7.88
CA ARG A 363 3.27 5.57 7.76
C ARG A 363 3.64 4.22 8.38
N LEU A 364 2.74 3.59 9.11
CA LEU A 364 3.04 2.31 9.76
C LEU A 364 3.16 1.16 8.75
N LYS A 365 4.24 0.36 8.87
CA LYS A 365 4.46 -0.85 8.07
C LYS A 365 3.51 -1.99 8.50
N GLN A 366 3.24 -2.91 7.58
CA GLN A 366 2.38 -4.08 7.83
C GLN A 366 3.18 -5.17 8.58
N ALA A 367 2.53 -5.86 9.53
CA ALA A 367 3.11 -7.04 10.16
C ALA A 367 3.21 -8.18 9.12
N THR A 368 4.34 -8.90 9.11
CA THR A 368 4.72 -9.92 8.10
C THR A 368 3.89 -11.22 8.14
N THR A 369 2.68 -11.20 8.71
CA THR A 369 1.87 -12.39 9.01
C THR A 369 0.83 -12.73 7.94
N GLU A 370 0.68 -11.93 6.87
CA GLU A 370 -0.26 -12.22 5.77
C GLU A 370 0.38 -13.11 4.69
N TRP A 371 0.10 -14.42 4.74
CA TRP A 371 0.61 -15.41 3.78
C TRP A 371 -0.51 -15.79 2.80
N SER A 372 -0.20 -16.05 1.52
CA SER A 372 -1.18 -16.58 0.55
C SER A 372 -0.54 -17.49 -0.49
N LEU A 373 -1.33 -18.39 -1.09
CA LEU A 373 -0.90 -19.15 -2.26
C LEU A 373 -0.63 -18.23 -3.47
N SER A 374 0.19 -18.68 -4.42
CA SER A 374 0.37 -17.95 -5.68
C SER A 374 -0.88 -18.06 -6.56
N LYS A 375 -1.20 -17.02 -7.35
CA LYS A 375 -2.34 -17.04 -8.30
C LYS A 375 -2.35 -18.27 -9.22
N GLN A 376 -1.18 -18.70 -9.70
CA GLN A 376 -1.06 -19.88 -10.55
C GLN A 376 -1.53 -21.17 -9.86
N VAL A 377 -1.19 -21.35 -8.57
CA VAL A 377 -1.64 -22.50 -7.79
C VAL A 377 -3.13 -22.39 -7.49
N PHE A 378 -3.63 -21.18 -7.22
CA PHE A 378 -5.07 -20.97 -7.05
C PHE A 378 -5.86 -21.34 -8.31
N HIS A 379 -5.42 -20.93 -9.51
CA HIS A 379 -6.09 -21.34 -10.75
C HIS A 379 -6.06 -22.86 -11.00
N GLN A 380 -5.03 -23.57 -10.53
CA GLN A 380 -5.03 -25.04 -10.55
C GLN A 380 -6.09 -25.62 -9.61
N ILE A 381 -6.27 -25.02 -8.44
CA ILE A 381 -7.32 -25.40 -7.49
C ILE A 381 -8.70 -25.14 -8.09
N GLU A 382 -8.93 -23.99 -8.73
CA GLU A 382 -10.19 -23.70 -9.44
C GLU A 382 -10.48 -24.71 -10.55
N ALA A 383 -9.45 -25.10 -11.32
CA ALA A 383 -9.60 -26.10 -12.36
C ALA A 383 -9.95 -27.51 -11.82
N MET A 384 -9.54 -27.83 -10.59
CA MET A 384 -9.80 -29.15 -9.97
C MET A 384 -11.14 -29.21 -9.21
N TYR A 385 -11.52 -28.13 -8.53
CA TYR A 385 -12.63 -28.15 -7.56
C TYR A 385 -13.74 -27.13 -7.89
N GLY A 386 -13.61 -26.40 -9.00
CA GLY A 386 -14.53 -25.34 -9.41
C GLY A 386 -14.17 -23.96 -8.84
N SER A 387 -14.75 -22.90 -9.43
CA SER A 387 -14.52 -21.52 -8.99
C SER A 387 -15.31 -21.19 -7.72
N PRO A 388 -14.65 -20.73 -6.64
CA PRO A 388 -15.32 -20.27 -5.42
C PRO A 388 -15.84 -18.83 -5.57
N ASP A 389 -16.85 -18.49 -4.75
CA ASP A 389 -17.52 -17.18 -4.74
C ASP A 389 -16.85 -16.17 -3.81
N VAL A 390 -16.23 -16.65 -2.72
CA VAL A 390 -15.66 -15.82 -1.67
C VAL A 390 -14.32 -16.37 -1.16
N ASP A 391 -13.35 -15.47 -0.96
CA ASP A 391 -12.06 -15.78 -0.35
C ASP A 391 -12.06 -15.42 1.15
N LEU A 392 -12.11 -16.45 2.00
CA LEU A 392 -12.12 -16.33 3.44
C LEU A 392 -10.68 -16.21 3.97
N PHE A 393 -10.50 -15.36 4.99
CA PHE A 393 -9.21 -15.08 5.64
C PHE A 393 -8.22 -14.32 4.75
N ALA A 394 -8.73 -13.51 3.83
CA ALA A 394 -7.94 -12.71 2.90
C ALA A 394 -8.02 -11.20 3.20
N SER A 395 -7.00 -10.47 2.75
CA SER A 395 -6.99 -9.02 2.67
C SER A 395 -7.03 -8.58 1.20
N ARG A 396 -7.25 -7.29 0.94
CA ARG A 396 -7.16 -6.74 -0.42
C ARG A 396 -5.81 -6.99 -1.10
N PHE A 397 -4.77 -7.35 -0.34
CA PHE A 397 -3.42 -7.58 -0.86
C PHE A 397 -3.20 -9.01 -1.34
N ASN A 398 -3.88 -9.96 -0.70
CA ASN A 398 -3.60 -11.37 -0.90
C ASN A 398 -4.80 -12.18 -1.42
N THR A 399 -5.96 -11.52 -1.55
CA THR A 399 -7.17 -12.16 -2.06
C THR A 399 -6.99 -12.75 -3.47
N LYS A 400 -7.68 -13.85 -3.71
CA LYS A 400 -7.77 -14.59 -4.95
C LYS A 400 -9.06 -14.34 -5.71
N LEU A 401 -10.05 -13.76 -5.04
CA LEU A 401 -11.38 -13.49 -5.58
C LEU A 401 -11.76 -12.01 -5.40
N PRO A 402 -12.68 -11.48 -6.24
CA PRO A 402 -13.17 -10.11 -6.07
C PRO A 402 -13.87 -9.89 -4.72
N THR A 403 -14.57 -10.92 -4.23
CA THR A 403 -15.28 -10.93 -2.95
C THR A 403 -14.44 -11.66 -1.91
N PHE A 404 -14.14 -11.01 -0.79
CA PHE A 404 -13.29 -11.58 0.25
C PHE A 404 -13.62 -11.08 1.65
N VAL A 405 -13.19 -11.83 2.67
CA VAL A 405 -13.45 -11.50 4.09
C VAL A 405 -12.14 -11.31 4.82
N SER A 406 -11.99 -10.13 5.45
CA SER A 406 -10.76 -9.75 6.12
C SER A 406 -10.88 -9.86 7.63
N TRP A 407 -9.80 -10.27 8.30
CA TRP A 407 -9.74 -10.29 9.76
C TRP A 407 -9.87 -8.87 10.37
N LYS A 408 -9.44 -7.84 9.63
CA LYS A 408 -9.56 -6.43 10.04
C LYS A 408 -10.50 -5.67 9.11
N PRO A 409 -11.08 -4.54 9.56
CA PRO A 409 -11.81 -3.63 8.69
C PRO A 409 -11.03 -3.28 7.42
N ASP A 410 -11.48 -3.79 6.28
CA ASP A 410 -10.94 -3.48 4.96
C ASP A 410 -12.07 -2.83 4.12
N PRO A 411 -11.83 -1.65 3.50
CA PRO A 411 -12.83 -0.85 2.79
C PRO A 411 -13.49 -1.56 1.60
N ILE A 412 -12.91 -2.65 1.11
CA ILE A 412 -13.46 -3.43 -0.01
C ILE A 412 -13.71 -4.90 0.34
N ALA A 413 -13.54 -5.30 1.60
CA ALA A 413 -13.95 -6.62 2.04
C ALA A 413 -15.47 -6.70 2.17
N LEU A 414 -16.03 -7.88 1.91
CA LEU A 414 -17.44 -8.20 2.12
C LEU A 414 -17.82 -8.08 3.61
N ALA A 415 -16.95 -8.57 4.49
CA ALA A 415 -17.18 -8.57 5.93
C ALA A 415 -15.86 -8.52 6.72
N ILE A 416 -15.99 -8.33 8.04
CA ILE A 416 -14.91 -8.40 9.00
C ILE A 416 -15.08 -9.69 9.81
N ASP A 417 -13.99 -10.45 9.96
CA ASP A 417 -13.97 -11.77 10.58
C ASP A 417 -14.74 -12.83 9.76
N ALA A 418 -14.01 -13.80 9.21
CA ALA A 418 -14.63 -14.88 8.44
C ALA A 418 -15.62 -15.70 9.29
N PHE A 419 -15.43 -15.77 10.61
CA PHE A 419 -16.32 -16.55 11.48
C PHE A 419 -17.67 -15.87 11.76
N SER A 420 -17.86 -14.60 11.39
CA SER A 420 -19.13 -13.90 11.60
C SER A 420 -20.16 -14.19 10.50
N LEU A 421 -19.76 -14.81 9.40
CA LEU A 421 -20.65 -15.15 8.29
C LEU A 421 -21.26 -16.55 8.47
N ASP A 422 -22.40 -16.76 7.82
CA ASP A 422 -22.94 -18.09 7.56
C ASP A 422 -22.33 -18.63 6.26
N TRP A 423 -21.46 -19.64 6.38
CA TRP A 423 -20.69 -20.20 5.27
C TRP A 423 -21.55 -21.04 4.33
N LYS A 424 -22.76 -21.44 4.73
CA LYS A 424 -23.68 -22.21 3.89
C LYS A 424 -24.07 -21.48 2.61
N ASN A 425 -24.10 -20.15 2.67
CA ASN A 425 -24.54 -19.29 1.57
C ASN A 425 -23.48 -19.07 0.48
N TYR A 426 -22.30 -19.70 0.59
CA TYR A 426 -21.17 -19.45 -0.30
C TYR A 426 -20.42 -20.74 -0.68
N LYS A 427 -19.98 -20.88 -1.93
CA LYS A 427 -18.85 -21.77 -2.25
C LYS A 427 -17.56 -21.05 -1.88
N PHE A 428 -17.06 -21.28 -0.67
CA PHE A 428 -15.90 -20.55 -0.18
C PHE A 428 -14.56 -21.20 -0.57
N TYR A 429 -13.53 -20.37 -0.67
CA TYR A 429 -12.12 -20.78 -0.59
C TYR A 429 -11.54 -20.22 0.72
N ALA A 430 -10.89 -21.07 1.51
CA ALA A 430 -10.29 -20.69 2.78
C ALA A 430 -8.82 -21.09 2.84
N PHE A 431 -7.96 -20.11 3.08
CA PHE A 431 -6.56 -20.34 3.44
C PHE A 431 -6.23 -19.64 4.77
N PRO A 432 -6.73 -20.20 5.89
CA PRO A 432 -6.61 -19.56 7.19
C PRO A 432 -5.17 -19.64 7.74
N PRO A 433 -4.81 -18.77 8.70
CA PRO A 433 -3.71 -19.04 9.62
C PRO A 433 -3.81 -20.46 10.18
N PHE A 434 -2.71 -21.22 10.18
CA PHE A 434 -2.76 -22.66 10.51
C PHE A 434 -3.28 -22.97 11.92
N SER A 435 -3.15 -22.03 12.85
CA SER A 435 -3.73 -22.14 14.20
C SER A 435 -5.27 -22.10 14.22
N LEU A 436 -5.91 -21.66 13.14
CA LEU A 436 -7.36 -21.53 13.02
C LEU A 436 -8.02 -22.68 12.25
N VAL A 437 -7.25 -23.62 11.68
CA VAL A 437 -7.78 -24.74 10.88
C VAL A 437 -8.84 -25.53 11.65
N GLY A 438 -8.58 -25.88 12.92
CA GLY A 438 -9.56 -26.58 13.74
C GLY A 438 -10.87 -25.80 13.94
N LYS A 439 -10.79 -24.47 14.12
CA LYS A 439 -11.98 -23.60 14.23
C LYS A 439 -12.72 -23.50 12.89
N CYS A 440 -12.01 -23.52 11.76
CA CYS A 440 -12.63 -23.60 10.44
C CYS A 440 -13.42 -24.91 10.28
N LEU A 441 -12.88 -26.06 10.68
CA LEU A 441 -13.61 -27.34 10.61
C LEU A 441 -14.88 -27.32 11.46
N GLN A 442 -14.80 -26.80 12.68
CA GLN A 442 -15.99 -26.61 13.52
C GLN A 442 -17.04 -25.72 12.85
N LYS A 443 -16.61 -24.62 12.23
CA LYS A 443 -17.52 -23.70 11.52
C LYS A 443 -18.15 -24.35 10.28
N ILE A 444 -17.39 -25.12 9.51
CA ILE A 444 -17.88 -25.88 8.35
C ILE A 444 -18.98 -26.86 8.78
N SER A 445 -18.76 -27.57 9.89
CA SER A 445 -19.75 -28.50 10.44
C SER A 445 -20.98 -27.77 10.98
N ALA A 446 -20.80 -26.69 11.74
CA ALA A 446 -21.90 -25.93 12.35
C ALA A 446 -22.82 -25.28 11.31
N ASP A 447 -22.26 -24.74 10.23
CA ASP A 447 -23.03 -24.09 9.16
C ASP A 447 -23.55 -25.10 8.11
N ASN A 448 -23.15 -26.37 8.20
CA ASN A 448 -23.40 -27.38 7.17
C ASN A 448 -22.97 -26.87 5.77
N ALA A 449 -21.75 -26.33 5.71
CA ALA A 449 -21.20 -25.66 4.53
C ALA A 449 -20.23 -26.57 3.76
N THR A 450 -20.09 -26.31 2.45
CA THR A 450 -19.14 -27.03 1.59
C THR A 450 -18.23 -26.02 0.88
N GLY A 451 -16.91 -26.23 0.94
CA GLY A 451 -15.95 -25.33 0.31
C GLY A 451 -14.54 -25.91 0.22
N ILE A 452 -13.62 -25.10 -0.31
CA ILE A 452 -12.23 -25.48 -0.53
C ILE A 452 -11.38 -24.97 0.63
N LEU A 453 -10.87 -25.88 1.46
CA LEU A 453 -9.97 -25.55 2.57
C LEU A 453 -8.53 -25.98 2.24
N VAL A 454 -7.60 -25.02 2.28
CA VAL A 454 -6.16 -25.30 2.16
C VAL A 454 -5.55 -25.44 3.55
N ALA A 455 -5.05 -26.64 3.86
CA ALA A 455 -4.41 -26.96 5.13
C ALA A 455 -3.03 -27.64 4.92
N PRO A 456 -2.09 -27.51 5.87
CA PRO A 456 -0.81 -28.21 5.80
C PRO A 456 -0.98 -29.71 6.05
N LEU A 457 -0.20 -30.55 5.38
CA LEU A 457 -0.18 -32.00 5.61
C LEU A 457 0.59 -32.32 6.91
N TRP A 458 -0.05 -32.11 8.05
CA TRP A 458 0.53 -32.32 9.39
C TRP A 458 -0.24 -33.40 10.14
N THR A 459 0.19 -34.65 9.97
CA THR A 459 -0.47 -35.83 10.56
C THR A 459 -0.48 -35.85 12.08
N THR A 460 0.37 -35.06 12.73
CA THR A 460 0.45 -34.96 14.20
C THR A 460 -0.52 -33.94 14.80
N GLN A 461 -1.30 -33.21 13.99
CA GLN A 461 -2.22 -32.18 14.49
C GLN A 461 -3.56 -32.79 14.89
N PRO A 462 -4.17 -32.35 16.02
CA PRO A 462 -5.44 -32.90 16.50
C PRO A 462 -6.59 -32.79 15.49
N TRP A 463 -6.61 -31.72 14.68
CA TRP A 463 -7.65 -31.49 13.66
C TRP A 463 -7.48 -32.34 12.39
N PHE A 464 -6.39 -33.09 12.25
CA PHE A 464 -6.07 -33.83 11.02
C PHE A 464 -7.09 -34.94 10.72
N VAL A 465 -7.54 -35.66 11.75
CA VAL A 465 -8.54 -36.74 11.61
C VAL A 465 -9.88 -36.17 11.17
N THR A 466 -10.38 -35.16 11.88
CA THR A 466 -11.63 -34.47 11.54
C THR A 466 -11.60 -33.88 10.12
N LEU A 467 -10.44 -33.35 9.67
CA LEU A 467 -10.29 -32.88 8.30
C LEU A 467 -10.52 -34.01 7.28
N LEU A 468 -10.02 -35.22 7.54
CA LEU A 468 -10.20 -36.37 6.65
C LEU A 468 -11.64 -36.90 6.65
N GLU A 469 -12.29 -36.91 7.82
CA GLU A 469 -13.70 -37.31 7.97
C GLU A 469 -14.66 -36.38 7.21
N MET A 470 -14.31 -35.10 7.09
CA MET A 470 -15.12 -34.07 6.42
C MET A 470 -14.84 -33.95 4.91
N LEU A 471 -14.02 -34.84 4.32
CA LEU A 471 -13.71 -34.78 2.89
C LEU A 471 -14.91 -35.20 2.03
N VAL A 472 -15.34 -34.30 1.15
CA VAL A 472 -16.37 -34.59 0.13
C VAL A 472 -15.78 -34.92 -1.25
N ALA A 473 -14.46 -34.80 -1.39
CA ALA A 473 -13.71 -35.09 -2.62
C ALA A 473 -12.27 -35.53 -2.31
N GLN A 474 -11.61 -36.17 -3.27
CA GLN A 474 -10.23 -36.62 -3.09
C GLN A 474 -9.27 -35.43 -2.84
N PRO A 475 -8.47 -35.44 -1.76
CA PRO A 475 -7.61 -34.31 -1.42
C PRO A 475 -6.36 -34.26 -2.33
N SER A 476 -6.14 -33.12 -2.98
CA SER A 476 -4.96 -32.90 -3.83
C SER A 476 -3.77 -32.37 -3.05
N ILE A 477 -2.64 -33.06 -3.14
CA ILE A 477 -1.39 -32.62 -2.49
C ILE A 477 -0.68 -31.60 -3.39
N ILE A 478 -0.70 -30.34 -2.99
CA ILE A 478 0.04 -29.26 -3.67
C ILE A 478 1.54 -29.38 -3.35
N ARG A 479 2.29 -30.09 -4.21
CA ARG A 479 3.75 -30.17 -4.10
C ARG A 479 4.39 -28.96 -4.77
N LEU A 480 4.90 -28.00 -3.99
CA LEU A 480 5.67 -26.85 -4.48
C LEU A 480 7.04 -27.30 -5.06
N LYS A 481 7.05 -27.96 -6.22
CA LYS A 481 8.27 -28.46 -6.89
C LYS A 481 8.55 -27.70 -8.19
N ARG A 482 8.85 -26.40 -8.10
CA ARG A 482 9.22 -25.58 -9.27
C ARG A 482 10.47 -26.07 -10.01
N PHE A 483 11.39 -26.77 -9.34
CA PHE A 483 12.61 -27.32 -9.96
C PHE A 483 12.39 -28.60 -10.77
N ARG A 484 11.52 -29.51 -10.30
CA ARG A 484 11.23 -30.78 -11.00
C ARG A 484 10.53 -30.50 -12.33
N THR A 485 9.57 -29.58 -12.32
CA THR A 485 8.82 -29.15 -13.51
C THR A 485 9.72 -28.43 -14.54
N ALA A 486 10.81 -27.79 -14.12
CA ALA A 486 11.78 -27.17 -15.02
C ALA A 486 12.64 -28.20 -15.76
N LEU A 487 13.16 -29.20 -15.04
CA LEU A 487 13.96 -30.29 -15.63
C LEU A 487 13.13 -31.17 -16.56
N GLN A 488 11.88 -31.44 -16.19
CA GLN A 488 10.94 -32.21 -17.03
C GLN A 488 10.59 -31.50 -18.35
N LYS A 489 10.68 -30.16 -18.40
CA LYS A 489 10.51 -29.38 -19.64
C LYS A 489 11.75 -29.40 -20.55
N GLN A 490 12.88 -29.91 -20.05
CA GLN A 490 14.11 -30.14 -20.82
C GLN A 490 14.26 -31.63 -21.19
N ASP A 491 13.15 -32.36 -21.25
CA ASP A 491 13.09 -33.79 -21.61
C ASP A 491 13.85 -34.75 -20.65
N VAL A 492 14.07 -34.29 -19.41
CA VAL A 492 14.69 -35.13 -18.36
C VAL A 492 13.62 -35.99 -17.68
N SER A 493 13.84 -37.30 -17.67
CA SER A 493 12.91 -38.25 -17.00
C SER A 493 12.72 -37.92 -15.52
N PRO A 494 11.54 -38.18 -14.92
CA PRO A 494 11.29 -37.86 -13.50
C PRO A 494 12.31 -38.46 -12.53
N LYS A 495 12.78 -39.69 -12.80
CA LYS A 495 13.80 -40.36 -11.98
C LYS A 495 15.18 -39.69 -12.14
N ALA A 496 15.57 -39.33 -13.37
CA ALA A 496 16.81 -38.59 -13.60
C ALA A 496 16.75 -37.19 -12.99
N ALA A 497 15.60 -36.50 -13.06
CA ALA A 497 15.39 -35.21 -12.43
C ALA A 497 15.55 -35.29 -10.90
N ASP A 498 15.06 -36.35 -10.25
CA ASP A 498 15.24 -36.54 -8.80
C ASP A 498 16.72 -36.75 -8.43
N ILE A 499 17.47 -37.50 -9.23
CA ILE A 499 18.92 -37.71 -9.03
C ILE A 499 19.69 -36.40 -9.26
N ILE A 500 19.36 -35.63 -10.30
CA ILE A 500 19.95 -34.31 -10.58
C ILE A 500 19.69 -33.35 -9.41
N LEU A 501 18.47 -33.34 -8.86
CA LEU A 501 18.12 -32.50 -7.70
C LEU A 501 18.81 -32.96 -6.41
N ALA A 502 19.12 -34.25 -6.28
CA ALA A 502 19.93 -34.78 -5.18
C ALA A 502 21.40 -34.34 -5.25
N GLY A 503 21.88 -33.91 -6.43
CA GLY A 503 23.19 -33.28 -6.60
C GLY A 503 23.36 -31.96 -5.84
N TRP A 504 22.25 -31.32 -5.43
CA TRP A 504 22.28 -30.14 -4.58
C TRP A 504 21.95 -30.48 -3.12
N ARG A 505 22.85 -30.08 -2.21
CA ARG A 505 22.60 -30.15 -0.76
C ARG A 505 21.39 -29.28 -0.38
N PRO A 506 20.59 -29.66 0.64
CA PRO A 506 19.43 -28.86 1.07
C PRO A 506 19.75 -27.39 1.40
N SER A 507 20.96 -27.11 1.92
CA SER A 507 21.43 -25.74 2.17
C SER A 507 21.68 -24.95 0.89
N THR A 508 22.26 -25.57 -0.13
CA THR A 508 22.44 -24.98 -1.46
C THR A 508 21.08 -24.70 -2.11
N GLN A 509 20.14 -25.64 -2.02
CA GLN A 509 18.77 -25.45 -2.52
C GLN A 509 18.09 -24.24 -1.85
N LYS A 510 18.18 -24.11 -0.51
CA LYS A 510 17.67 -22.94 0.23
C LYS A 510 18.32 -21.62 -0.22
N GLN A 511 19.65 -21.61 -0.40
CA GLN A 511 20.39 -20.42 -0.81
C GLN A 511 20.03 -20.00 -2.25
N TYR A 512 19.88 -20.97 -3.15
CA TYR A 512 19.51 -20.73 -4.54
C TYR A 512 18.06 -20.30 -4.68
N PHE A 513 17.15 -20.79 -3.84
CA PHE A 513 15.72 -20.45 -3.88
C PHE A 513 15.47 -18.94 -3.76
N SER A 514 16.25 -18.23 -2.94
CA SER A 514 16.16 -16.77 -2.82
C SER A 514 16.51 -16.07 -4.14
N SER A 515 17.61 -16.49 -4.78
CA SER A 515 18.06 -15.93 -6.05
C SER A 515 17.14 -16.32 -7.21
N LEU A 516 16.60 -17.53 -7.19
CA LEU A 516 15.66 -18.04 -8.19
C LEU A 516 14.34 -17.29 -8.15
N THR A 517 13.82 -17.00 -6.96
CA THR A 517 12.59 -16.22 -6.82
C THR A 517 12.74 -14.82 -7.42
N LYS A 518 13.92 -14.19 -7.19
CA LYS A 518 14.27 -12.90 -7.80
C LYS A 518 14.38 -13.01 -9.33
N TRP A 519 15.01 -14.07 -9.84
CA TRP A 519 15.12 -14.33 -11.28
C TRP A 519 13.76 -14.54 -11.95
N ILE A 520 12.90 -15.38 -11.38
CA ILE A 520 11.55 -15.63 -11.92
C ILE A 520 10.72 -14.34 -11.89
N SER A 521 10.83 -13.54 -10.84
CA SER A 521 10.17 -12.23 -10.77
C SER A 521 10.71 -11.25 -11.82
N PHE A 522 12.02 -11.24 -12.06
CA PHE A 522 12.65 -10.47 -13.12
C PHE A 522 12.15 -10.89 -14.50
N CYS A 523 12.15 -12.19 -14.81
CA CYS A 523 11.66 -12.74 -16.07
C CYS A 523 10.17 -12.44 -16.28
N SER A 524 9.34 -12.59 -15.23
CA SER A 524 7.92 -12.29 -15.30
C SER A 524 7.65 -10.80 -15.59
N ARG A 525 8.41 -9.88 -14.99
CA ARG A 525 8.32 -8.44 -15.29
C ARG A 525 8.74 -8.08 -16.71
N ARG A 526 9.69 -8.82 -17.27
CA ARG A 526 10.24 -8.59 -18.62
C ARG A 526 9.58 -9.46 -19.70
N GLN A 527 8.61 -10.29 -19.34
CA GLN A 527 7.96 -11.28 -20.22
C GLN A 527 8.96 -12.20 -20.94
N THR A 528 10.03 -12.59 -20.26
CA THR A 528 11.06 -13.47 -20.81
C THR A 528 10.94 -14.88 -20.26
N ASN A 529 11.33 -15.88 -21.06
CA ASN A 529 11.36 -17.26 -20.61
C ASN A 529 12.52 -17.44 -19.60
N PRO A 530 12.25 -17.91 -18.36
CA PRO A 530 13.27 -18.03 -17.32
C PRO A 530 14.29 -19.16 -17.56
N PHE A 531 14.06 -20.04 -18.53
CA PHE A 531 14.93 -21.17 -18.89
C PHE A 531 15.68 -20.94 -20.20
N HIS A 532 15.08 -20.20 -21.14
CA HIS A 532 15.66 -19.86 -22.43
C HIS A 532 15.69 -18.35 -22.60
N THR A 533 16.85 -17.74 -22.30
CA THR A 533 17.01 -16.29 -22.35
C THR A 533 18.34 -15.90 -22.97
N THR A 534 18.49 -14.61 -23.29
CA THR A 534 19.71 -14.05 -23.87
C THR A 534 20.70 -13.63 -22.77
N ILE A 535 21.98 -13.56 -23.10
CA ILE A 535 23.01 -13.01 -22.19
C ILE A 535 22.64 -11.60 -21.70
N ARG A 536 21.98 -10.79 -22.54
CA ARG A 536 21.51 -9.45 -22.16
C ARG A 536 20.63 -9.49 -20.91
N HIS A 537 19.61 -10.35 -20.88
CA HIS A 537 18.72 -10.47 -19.73
C HIS A 537 19.41 -11.02 -18.48
N VAL A 538 20.41 -11.89 -18.65
CA VAL A 538 21.24 -12.35 -17.53
C VAL A 538 22.02 -11.18 -16.94
N LEU A 539 22.67 -10.36 -17.78
CA LEU A 539 23.43 -9.20 -17.32
C LEU A 539 22.52 -8.14 -16.66
N ASP A 540 21.36 -7.86 -17.24
CA ASP A 540 20.36 -6.94 -16.68
C ASP A 540 19.90 -7.39 -15.29
N PHE A 541 19.70 -8.69 -15.08
CA PHE A 541 19.35 -9.22 -13.77
C PHE A 541 20.50 -9.10 -12.76
N LEU A 542 21.74 -9.44 -13.16
CA LEU A 542 22.90 -9.27 -12.29
C LEU A 542 23.15 -7.78 -11.97
N LEU A 543 22.85 -6.88 -12.90
CA LEU A 543 22.84 -5.43 -12.70
C LEU A 543 21.76 -5.02 -11.70
N GLU A 544 20.54 -5.53 -11.81
CA GLU A 544 19.48 -5.21 -10.84
C GLU A 544 19.86 -5.65 -9.42
N LEU A 545 20.52 -6.80 -9.26
CA LEU A 545 21.06 -7.23 -7.97
C LEU A 545 22.18 -6.30 -7.48
N PHE A 546 23.03 -5.81 -8.38
CA PHE A 546 24.05 -4.83 -8.06
C PHE A 546 23.42 -3.50 -7.63
N GLU A 547 22.49 -2.94 -8.38
CA GLU A 547 21.79 -1.68 -8.04
C GLU A 547 21.01 -1.79 -6.73
N ALA A 548 20.46 -2.97 -6.43
CA ALA A 548 19.82 -3.27 -5.13
C ALA A 548 20.81 -3.39 -3.94
N GLY A 549 22.08 -3.05 -4.13
CA GLY A 549 23.09 -2.99 -3.07
C GLY A 549 23.70 -4.34 -2.66
N LEU A 550 23.46 -5.42 -3.42
CA LEU A 550 24.04 -6.72 -3.06
C LEU A 550 25.56 -6.77 -3.28
N GLY A 551 26.28 -7.38 -2.34
CA GLY A 551 27.72 -7.61 -2.45
C GLY A 551 28.09 -8.74 -3.41
N TYR A 552 29.37 -8.80 -3.80
CA TYR A 552 29.94 -9.75 -4.76
C TYR A 552 29.50 -11.20 -4.52
N SER A 553 29.57 -11.69 -3.27
CA SER A 553 29.24 -13.08 -2.92
C SER A 553 27.79 -13.46 -3.24
N SER A 554 26.86 -12.53 -3.02
CA SER A 554 25.42 -12.74 -3.27
C SER A 554 25.12 -12.75 -4.76
N ILE A 555 25.75 -11.84 -5.52
CA ILE A 555 25.62 -11.79 -6.98
C ILE A 555 26.28 -13.02 -7.61
N ASN A 556 27.43 -13.47 -7.10
CA ASN A 556 28.08 -14.69 -7.57
C ASN A 556 27.23 -15.93 -7.28
N THR A 557 26.51 -15.97 -6.16
CA THR A 557 25.53 -17.03 -5.87
C THR A 557 24.42 -17.06 -6.92
N ALA A 558 23.88 -15.89 -7.29
CA ALA A 558 22.87 -15.78 -8.33
C ALA A 558 23.42 -16.20 -9.70
N LYS A 559 24.66 -15.82 -10.04
CA LYS A 559 25.37 -16.25 -11.26
C LYS A 559 25.52 -17.78 -11.33
N SER A 560 25.99 -18.40 -10.24
CA SER A 560 26.14 -19.86 -10.16
C SER A 560 24.81 -20.58 -10.26
N MET A 561 23.75 -20.01 -9.69
CA MET A 561 22.39 -20.48 -9.85
C MET A 561 21.97 -20.43 -11.33
N LEU A 562 22.07 -19.28 -12.01
CA LEU A 562 21.70 -19.17 -13.44
C LEU A 562 22.45 -20.15 -14.33
N SER A 563 23.73 -20.41 -14.03
CA SER A 563 24.58 -21.34 -14.79
C SER A 563 24.07 -22.78 -14.77
N THR A 564 23.17 -23.13 -13.83
CA THR A 564 22.63 -24.48 -13.70
C THR A 564 21.31 -24.75 -14.42
N PHE A 565 20.57 -23.73 -14.86
CA PHE A 565 19.24 -23.95 -15.48
C PHE A 565 18.90 -23.01 -16.64
N VAL A 566 19.69 -21.96 -16.85
CA VAL A 566 19.52 -21.08 -18.01
C VAL A 566 20.38 -21.59 -19.15
N SER A 567 19.73 -21.95 -20.24
CA SER A 567 20.37 -22.33 -21.49
C SER A 567 20.17 -21.22 -22.50
N GLU A 568 21.24 -20.75 -23.14
CA GLU A 568 21.09 -19.81 -24.26
C GLU A 568 20.81 -20.59 -25.55
N PRO A 569 19.82 -20.20 -26.38
CA PRO A 569 19.43 -20.97 -27.56
C PRO A 569 20.53 -21.17 -28.61
N LYS A 570 21.61 -20.38 -28.59
CA LYS A 570 22.63 -20.33 -29.64
C LYS A 570 23.98 -20.95 -29.27
N GLU A 571 24.21 -21.32 -28.01
CA GLU A 571 25.51 -21.86 -27.56
C GLU A 571 25.37 -22.84 -26.39
N ALA A 572 26.11 -23.97 -26.47
CA ALA A 572 26.17 -25.00 -25.43
C ALA A 572 27.04 -24.64 -24.20
N VAL A 573 27.47 -23.37 -24.07
CA VAL A 573 28.34 -22.92 -22.97
C VAL A 573 27.51 -22.44 -21.79
N GLU A 574 27.80 -22.95 -20.59
CA GLU A 574 27.18 -22.49 -19.34
C GLU A 574 27.24 -20.96 -19.19
N VAL A 575 26.10 -20.34 -18.84
CA VAL A 575 25.95 -18.88 -18.72
C VAL A 575 27.05 -18.24 -17.86
N GLY A 576 27.40 -18.85 -16.73
CA GLY A 576 28.43 -18.31 -15.83
C GLY A 576 29.87 -18.44 -16.32
N LYS A 577 30.12 -19.19 -17.40
CA LYS A 577 31.43 -19.32 -18.05
C LYS A 577 31.61 -18.35 -19.22
N LYS A 578 30.53 -17.71 -19.70
CA LYS A 578 30.55 -16.76 -20.82
C LYS A 578 31.39 -15.52 -20.51
N PHE A 579 32.09 -15.03 -21.54
CA PHE A 579 33.05 -13.93 -21.43
C PHE A 579 32.45 -12.68 -20.80
N LEU A 580 31.27 -12.23 -21.28
CA LEU A 580 30.61 -11.02 -20.76
C LEU A 580 30.19 -11.16 -19.29
N VAL A 581 29.70 -12.34 -18.89
CA VAL A 581 29.32 -12.60 -17.49
C VAL A 581 30.55 -12.63 -16.58
N LYS A 582 31.67 -13.19 -17.04
CA LYS A 582 32.96 -13.14 -16.32
C LYS A 582 33.47 -11.70 -16.17
N LYS A 583 33.45 -10.90 -17.25
CA LYS A 583 33.83 -9.47 -17.20
C LYS A 583 32.92 -8.68 -16.27
N PHE A 584 31.61 -8.90 -16.31
CA PHE A 584 30.66 -8.26 -15.41
C PHE A 584 30.98 -8.59 -13.95
N MET A 585 31.20 -9.86 -13.61
CA MET A 585 31.56 -10.25 -12.24
C MET A 585 32.91 -9.65 -11.80
N LYS A 586 33.89 -9.52 -12.70
CA LYS A 586 35.13 -8.78 -12.41
C LYS A 586 34.83 -7.31 -12.10
N GLY A 587 33.98 -6.65 -12.89
CA GLY A 587 33.53 -5.29 -12.62
C GLY A 587 32.83 -5.14 -11.26
N VAL A 588 31.94 -6.08 -10.90
CA VAL A 588 31.31 -6.11 -9.57
C VAL A 588 32.34 -6.25 -8.45
N PHE A 589 33.40 -7.04 -8.66
CA PHE A 589 34.48 -7.21 -7.69
C PHE A 589 35.29 -5.91 -7.50
N GLU A 590 35.65 -5.22 -8.59
CA GLU A 590 36.39 -3.95 -8.49
C GLU A 590 35.54 -2.85 -7.85
N LEU A 591 34.26 -2.72 -8.25
CA LEU A 591 33.35 -1.69 -7.74
C LEU A 591 32.89 -1.96 -6.30
N ARG A 592 32.91 -3.22 -5.85
CA ARG A 592 32.48 -3.64 -4.51
C ARG A 592 33.38 -4.74 -3.98
N THR A 593 34.65 -4.40 -3.78
CA THR A 593 35.65 -5.35 -3.30
C THR A 593 35.23 -5.92 -1.94
N PRO A 594 34.98 -7.24 -1.85
CA PRO A 594 34.59 -7.84 -0.60
C PRO A 594 35.77 -7.77 0.38
N ARG A 595 35.58 -7.06 1.49
CA ARG A 595 36.55 -7.02 2.58
C ARG A 595 36.43 -8.30 3.43
N PRO A 596 37.54 -8.84 3.98
CA PRO A 596 37.48 -9.89 4.97
C PRO A 596 36.57 -9.47 6.12
N LYS A 597 35.77 -10.40 6.67
CA LYS A 597 34.91 -10.08 7.81
C LYS A 597 35.70 -9.71 9.06
N TYR A 598 36.91 -10.27 9.20
CA TYR A 598 37.79 -10.05 10.34
C TYR A 598 39.21 -9.74 9.84
N ASP A 599 39.74 -8.61 10.28
CA ASP A 599 41.15 -8.26 10.09
C ASP A 599 42.01 -8.83 11.23
N ASN A 600 41.48 -8.81 12.45
CA ASN A 600 42.06 -9.40 13.66
C ASN A 600 41.04 -10.34 14.32
N ILE A 601 41.48 -11.18 15.27
CA ILE A 601 40.65 -12.16 15.97
C ILE A 601 40.85 -12.09 17.49
N TRP A 602 39.84 -12.49 18.28
CA TRP A 602 39.92 -12.49 19.75
C TRP A 602 40.82 -13.63 20.28
N ASP A 603 41.39 -13.42 21.48
CA ASP A 603 42.24 -14.41 22.15
C ASP A 603 41.42 -15.52 22.82
N VAL A 604 41.70 -16.76 22.43
CA VAL A 604 41.06 -17.98 22.97
C VAL A 604 41.21 -18.09 24.48
N ALA A 605 42.28 -17.55 25.07
CA ALA A 605 42.53 -17.56 26.51
C ALA A 605 41.38 -16.91 27.30
N ILE A 606 40.74 -15.87 26.76
CA ILE A 606 39.62 -15.17 27.41
C ILE A 606 38.47 -16.13 27.71
N VAL A 607 38.08 -16.93 26.70
CA VAL A 607 36.98 -17.89 26.83
C VAL A 607 37.40 -19.09 27.66
N LEU A 608 38.64 -19.55 27.54
CA LEU A 608 39.15 -20.65 28.38
C LEU A 608 39.16 -20.28 29.86
N ASN A 609 39.56 -19.05 30.20
CA ASN A 609 39.55 -18.56 31.59
C ASN A 609 38.13 -18.50 32.15
N TYR A 610 37.18 -17.91 31.39
CA TYR A 610 35.77 -17.94 31.76
C TYR A 610 35.25 -19.37 32.00
N ILE A 611 35.61 -20.33 31.14
CA ILE A 611 35.20 -21.73 31.30
C ILE A 611 35.79 -22.37 32.57
N LYS A 612 37.01 -22.00 32.98
CA LYS A 612 37.62 -22.46 34.24
C LYS A 612 36.90 -21.89 35.46
N GLU A 613 36.44 -20.64 35.39
CA GLU A 613 35.70 -19.96 36.45
C GLU A 613 34.30 -20.57 36.69
N LEU A 614 33.74 -21.29 35.71
CA LEU A 614 32.45 -21.99 35.87
C LEU A 614 32.49 -23.14 36.91
N GLY A 615 33.67 -23.60 37.33
CA GLY A 615 33.83 -24.65 38.34
C GLY A 615 33.66 -26.09 37.83
N SER A 616 33.37 -27.02 38.75
CA SER A 616 33.23 -28.46 38.47
C SER A 616 32.03 -28.74 37.56
N ASN A 617 32.16 -29.76 36.69
CA ASN A 617 31.10 -30.16 35.77
C ASN A 617 29.83 -30.64 36.50
N GLU A 618 29.97 -31.20 37.70
CA GLU A 618 28.88 -31.76 38.51
C GLU A 618 27.88 -30.70 38.99
N SER A 619 28.39 -29.51 39.35
CA SER A 619 27.59 -28.39 39.86
C SER A 619 26.92 -27.57 38.76
N LEU A 620 27.24 -27.81 37.49
CA LEU A 620 26.71 -27.00 36.39
C LEU A 620 25.25 -27.35 36.08
N SER A 621 24.45 -26.30 35.88
CA SER A 621 23.13 -26.46 35.27
C SER A 621 23.27 -27.09 33.87
N LEU A 622 22.26 -27.85 33.45
CA LEU A 622 22.26 -28.49 32.12
C LEU A 622 22.49 -27.48 30.99
N LYS A 623 21.98 -26.24 31.12
CA LYS A 623 22.23 -25.15 30.17
C LYS A 623 23.71 -24.80 30.08
N LEU A 624 24.37 -24.53 31.21
CA LEU A 624 25.79 -24.15 31.24
C LEU A 624 26.68 -25.31 30.79
N LEU A 625 26.32 -26.54 31.16
CA LEU A 625 27.02 -27.75 30.72
C LEU A 625 26.93 -27.92 29.19
N SER A 626 25.73 -27.77 28.61
CA SER A 626 25.54 -27.80 27.14
C SER A 626 26.33 -26.70 26.42
N HIS A 627 26.38 -25.48 26.99
CA HIS A 627 27.18 -24.38 26.45
C HIS A 627 28.68 -24.68 26.49
N LYS A 628 29.17 -25.23 27.61
CA LYS A 628 30.57 -25.61 27.82
C LYS A 628 31.00 -26.69 26.82
N VAL A 629 30.19 -27.73 26.63
CA VAL A 629 30.43 -28.81 25.65
C VAL A 629 30.54 -28.25 24.23
N VAL A 630 29.58 -27.41 23.82
CA VAL A 630 29.59 -26.82 22.47
C VAL A 630 30.79 -25.91 22.25
N MET A 631 31.15 -25.06 23.20
CA MET A 631 32.27 -24.14 23.02
C MET A 631 33.60 -24.88 22.93
N LEU A 632 33.89 -25.79 23.86
CA LEU A 632 35.18 -26.49 23.87
C LEU A 632 35.33 -27.46 22.70
N THR A 633 34.27 -28.16 22.29
CA THR A 633 34.34 -29.03 21.10
C THR A 633 34.65 -28.24 19.83
N VAL A 634 34.11 -27.03 19.67
CA VAL A 634 34.45 -26.14 18.55
C VAL A 634 35.89 -25.61 18.64
N LEU A 635 36.34 -25.21 19.83
CA LEU A 635 37.69 -24.67 20.04
C LEU A 635 38.78 -25.72 19.76
N VAL A 636 38.60 -26.94 20.26
CA VAL A 636 39.61 -28.01 20.09
C VAL A 636 39.62 -28.56 18.67
N SER A 637 38.45 -28.76 18.06
CA SER A 637 38.39 -29.33 16.70
C SER A 637 38.56 -28.31 15.58
N ALA A 638 38.41 -27.01 15.86
CA ALA A 638 38.24 -25.96 14.86
C ALA A 638 37.20 -26.29 13.76
N GLN A 639 36.23 -27.15 14.07
CA GLN A 639 35.21 -27.58 13.10
C GLN A 639 34.08 -26.56 12.96
N ARG A 640 33.26 -26.71 11.91
CA ARG A 640 32.07 -25.85 11.73
C ARG A 640 30.97 -26.31 12.68
N CYS A 641 30.07 -25.40 13.05
CA CYS A 641 28.89 -25.74 13.86
C CYS A 641 28.03 -26.85 13.24
N GLN A 642 27.99 -26.94 11.89
CA GLN A 642 27.36 -28.06 11.19
C GLN A 642 28.00 -29.40 11.55
N THR A 643 29.32 -29.45 11.62
CA THR A 643 30.06 -30.66 11.96
C THR A 643 29.81 -31.08 13.41
N ILE A 644 29.82 -30.13 14.34
CA ILE A 644 29.52 -30.40 15.77
C ILE A 644 28.08 -30.90 15.95
N CYS A 645 27.14 -30.34 15.19
CA CYS A 645 25.75 -30.80 15.14
C CYS A 645 25.60 -32.24 14.67
N SER A 646 26.52 -32.70 13.80
CA SER A 646 26.51 -34.04 13.21
C SER A 646 27.16 -35.11 14.08
N LEU A 647 27.82 -34.74 15.20
CA LEU A 647 28.42 -35.69 16.13
C LEU A 647 27.33 -36.57 16.74
N ASP A 648 27.56 -37.87 16.69
CA ASP A 648 26.57 -38.90 16.99
C ASP A 648 27.20 -39.98 17.87
N LEU A 649 26.47 -40.39 18.91
CA LEU A 649 26.93 -41.39 19.87
C LEU A 649 26.95 -42.79 19.26
N ASP A 650 26.13 -43.07 18.24
CA ASP A 650 26.14 -44.37 17.55
C ASP A 650 27.41 -44.57 16.71
N TYR A 651 28.09 -43.47 16.37
CA TYR A 651 29.34 -43.47 15.60
C TYR A 651 30.52 -42.92 16.41
N LEU A 652 30.48 -43.16 17.73
CA LEU A 652 31.52 -42.84 18.69
C LEU A 652 32.32 -44.09 19.03
N ASP A 653 33.62 -44.05 18.81
CA ASP A 653 34.58 -45.03 19.31
C ASP A 653 35.27 -44.45 20.55
N LYS A 654 34.98 -45.05 21.72
CA LYS A 654 35.56 -44.66 23.01
C LYS A 654 36.80 -45.50 23.28
N GLN A 655 37.96 -44.86 23.29
CA GLN A 655 39.23 -45.45 23.67
C GLN A 655 39.64 -44.96 25.08
N SER A 656 40.70 -45.54 25.65
CA SER A 656 41.16 -45.24 27.02
C SER A 656 41.49 -43.75 27.23
N ASP A 657 42.10 -43.12 26.24
CA ASP A 657 42.49 -41.69 26.29
C ASP A 657 41.85 -40.83 25.18
N ASP A 658 41.04 -41.41 24.28
CA ASP A 658 40.47 -40.70 23.12
C ASP A 658 38.97 -40.96 22.92
N PHE A 659 38.22 -39.92 22.56
CA PHE A 659 36.90 -40.05 21.94
C PHE A 659 37.01 -39.77 20.44
N VAL A 660 36.70 -40.78 19.62
CA VAL A 660 36.77 -40.69 18.15
C VAL A 660 35.38 -40.73 17.54
N PHE A 661 34.95 -39.63 16.93
CA PHE A 661 33.70 -39.55 16.19
C PHE A 661 33.91 -39.74 14.69
N TYR A 662 33.12 -40.64 14.09
CA TYR A 662 33.05 -40.85 12.64
C TYR A 662 31.81 -40.17 12.07
N VAL A 663 31.99 -39.00 11.46
CA VAL A 663 30.86 -38.24 10.91
C VAL A 663 30.38 -38.88 9.60
N GLN A 664 29.23 -39.56 9.68
CA GLN A 664 28.55 -40.18 8.54
C GLN A 664 27.79 -39.16 7.67
N ASP A 665 27.36 -38.04 8.28
CA ASP A 665 26.62 -37.00 7.58
C ASP A 665 27.47 -36.40 6.44
N MET A 666 26.84 -36.19 5.28
CA MET A 666 27.46 -35.44 4.20
C MET A 666 27.61 -33.97 4.60
N LEU A 667 28.82 -33.57 4.99
CA LEU A 667 29.18 -32.20 5.37
C LEU A 667 29.48 -31.31 4.17
N LYS A 668 29.52 -29.98 4.36
CA LYS A 668 29.89 -29.01 3.31
C LYS A 668 31.24 -29.31 2.62
N GLN A 669 32.14 -30.01 3.31
CA GLN A 669 33.47 -30.39 2.81
C GLN A 669 33.53 -31.77 2.15
N SER A 670 32.45 -32.56 2.19
CA SER A 670 32.42 -33.87 1.54
C SER A 670 32.26 -33.71 0.03
N ARG A 671 33.05 -34.47 -0.73
CA ARG A 671 33.08 -34.50 -2.20
C ARG A 671 33.31 -35.95 -2.67
N PRO A 672 32.98 -36.30 -3.93
CA PRO A 672 33.30 -37.63 -4.48
C PRO A 672 34.77 -37.99 -4.22
N GLY A 673 35.03 -39.19 -3.70
CA GLY A 673 36.37 -39.66 -3.30
C GLY A 673 36.91 -39.11 -1.97
N LYS A 674 36.19 -38.21 -1.27
CA LYS A 674 36.55 -37.71 0.07
C LYS A 674 35.29 -37.58 0.94
N VAL A 675 34.88 -38.71 1.50
CA VAL A 675 33.72 -38.90 2.39
C VAL A 675 34.19 -39.44 3.74
N GLY A 676 33.45 -39.13 4.81
CA GLY A 676 33.84 -39.43 6.19
C GLY A 676 34.81 -38.38 6.75
N LEU A 677 34.45 -37.80 7.89
CA LEU A 677 35.35 -36.94 8.68
C LEU A 677 35.53 -37.60 10.04
N LYS A 678 36.79 -37.86 10.41
CA LYS A 678 37.18 -38.32 11.75
C LYS A 678 37.51 -37.12 12.62
N ILE A 679 36.91 -37.04 13.81
CA ILE A 679 37.23 -36.03 14.83
C ILE A 679 37.63 -36.76 16.10
N THR A 680 38.80 -36.44 16.63
CA THR A 680 39.33 -37.01 17.87
C THR A 680 39.36 -35.95 18.96
N PHE A 681 38.87 -36.30 20.15
CA PHE A 681 39.01 -35.50 21.36
C PHE A 681 39.80 -36.30 22.40
N SER A 682 41.06 -35.91 22.60
CA SER A 682 41.97 -36.58 23.51
C SER A 682 41.84 -36.08 24.95
N LYS A 683 42.14 -36.96 25.91
CA LYS A 683 42.16 -36.65 27.33
C LYS A 683 43.30 -35.68 27.64
N PHE A 684 42.93 -34.54 28.21
CA PHE A 684 43.86 -33.51 28.66
C PHE A 684 44.06 -33.64 30.17
N LYS A 685 45.29 -33.97 30.60
CA LYS A 685 45.61 -34.35 31.99
C LYS A 685 46.04 -33.14 32.84
N GLU A 686 46.39 -32.03 32.20
CA GLU A 686 46.97 -30.84 32.83
C GLU A 686 45.93 -29.93 33.49
N ASP A 687 44.69 -29.89 32.97
CA ASP A 687 43.58 -29.14 33.60
C ASP A 687 42.23 -29.77 33.24
N GLU A 688 41.66 -30.51 34.19
CA GLU A 688 40.39 -31.21 34.00
C GLU A 688 39.21 -30.27 33.70
N ARG A 689 39.26 -29.01 34.14
CA ARG A 689 38.15 -28.04 33.95
C ARG A 689 37.91 -27.69 32.48
N VAL A 690 38.94 -27.84 31.64
CA VAL A 690 38.89 -27.59 30.18
C VAL A 690 39.10 -28.85 29.35
N CYS A 691 39.18 -30.02 29.99
CA CYS A 691 39.34 -31.29 29.31
C CYS A 691 38.04 -31.67 28.57
N VAL A 692 38.11 -31.76 27.25
CA VAL A 692 36.94 -32.07 26.41
C VAL A 692 36.49 -33.51 26.59
N TYR A 693 37.43 -34.44 26.80
CA TYR A 693 37.14 -35.84 27.06
C TYR A 693 36.26 -36.02 28.29
N SER A 694 36.70 -35.54 29.45
CA SER A 694 35.96 -35.69 30.72
C SER A 694 34.63 -34.94 30.67
N LEU A 695 34.59 -33.79 29.99
CA LEU A 695 33.37 -33.03 29.78
C LEU A 695 32.34 -33.78 28.92
N ILE A 696 32.76 -34.39 27.80
CA ILE A 696 31.86 -35.18 26.94
C ILE A 696 31.35 -36.40 27.70
N GLU A 697 32.22 -37.11 28.41
CA GLU A 697 31.85 -38.26 29.23
C GLU A 697 30.79 -37.90 30.28
N HIS A 698 31.06 -36.85 31.06
CA HIS A 698 30.13 -36.35 32.06
C HIS A 698 28.80 -35.88 31.43
N TYR A 699 28.87 -35.20 30.27
CA TYR A 699 27.68 -34.74 29.57
C TYR A 699 26.81 -35.90 29.07
N ILE A 700 27.42 -36.95 28.51
CA ILE A 700 26.70 -38.15 28.04
C ILE A 700 25.96 -38.79 29.21
N GLU A 701 26.62 -38.99 30.35
CA GLU A 701 26.00 -39.60 31.53
C GLU A 701 24.86 -38.73 32.09
N ARG A 702 25.08 -37.42 32.26
CA ARG A 702 24.06 -36.46 32.74
C ARG A 702 22.83 -36.36 31.84
N THR A 703 22.96 -36.72 30.57
CA THR A 703 21.88 -36.61 29.58
C THR A 703 21.29 -37.95 29.19
N LYS A 704 21.82 -39.07 29.69
CA LYS A 704 21.42 -40.44 29.33
C LYS A 704 19.92 -40.68 29.41
N ALA A 705 19.28 -40.29 30.52
CA ALA A 705 17.83 -40.43 30.73
C ALA A 705 16.98 -39.40 29.98
N LEU A 706 17.59 -38.36 29.40
CA LEU A 706 16.90 -37.27 28.69
C LEU A 706 16.93 -37.46 27.16
N ARG A 707 17.68 -38.45 26.67
CA ARG A 707 17.94 -38.65 25.25
C ARG A 707 16.87 -39.52 24.61
N ASN A 708 16.24 -39.00 23.57
CA ASN A 708 15.37 -39.76 22.68
C ASN A 708 16.05 -40.12 21.35
N GLN A 709 17.26 -39.61 21.10
CA GLN A 709 18.06 -39.80 19.89
C GLN A 709 19.55 -39.76 20.25
N SER A 710 20.39 -40.31 19.36
CA SER A 710 21.83 -40.54 19.58
C SER A 710 22.75 -39.35 19.30
N LYS A 711 22.23 -38.21 18.81
CA LYS A 711 23.06 -36.99 18.61
C LYS A 711 23.73 -36.51 19.89
N LEU A 712 25.03 -36.20 19.84
CA LEU A 712 25.81 -35.79 21.00
C LEU A 712 25.16 -34.61 21.73
N VAL A 713 24.76 -33.55 21.02
CA VAL A 713 24.22 -32.33 21.64
C VAL A 713 22.69 -32.29 21.54
N ILE A 714 22.02 -32.30 22.69
CA ILE A 714 20.57 -32.17 22.84
C ILE A 714 20.16 -30.83 23.46
N SER A 715 18.90 -30.43 23.30
CA SER A 715 18.34 -29.23 23.91
C SER A 715 18.31 -29.38 25.44
N TYR A 716 18.76 -28.38 26.19
CA TYR A 716 18.59 -28.35 27.64
C TYR A 716 17.13 -28.05 28.08
N ARG A 717 16.23 -27.73 27.14
CA ARG A 717 14.78 -27.58 27.38
C ARG A 717 14.02 -28.81 26.87
N LYS A 718 12.98 -29.23 27.61
CA LYS A 718 12.01 -30.25 27.17
C LYS A 718 11.43 -29.87 25.79
N PRO A 719 11.26 -30.82 24.84
CA PRO A 719 11.40 -32.27 24.99
C PRO A 719 12.82 -32.82 24.78
N HIS A 720 13.88 -32.03 24.96
CA HIS A 720 15.28 -32.48 24.85
C HIS A 720 15.67 -33.07 23.48
N ALA A 721 15.03 -32.59 22.41
CA ALA A 721 15.37 -32.98 21.04
C ALA A 721 16.81 -32.55 20.66
N PRO A 722 17.46 -33.23 19.70
CA PRO A 722 18.74 -32.79 19.16
C PRO A 722 18.72 -31.35 18.67
N VAL A 723 19.81 -30.62 18.91
CA VAL A 723 19.89 -29.21 18.51
C VAL A 723 20.45 -29.06 17.11
N GLY A 724 19.91 -28.11 16.34
CA GLY A 724 20.45 -27.73 15.05
C GLY A 724 21.64 -26.78 15.14
N ALA A 725 22.34 -26.59 14.01
CA ALA A 725 23.50 -25.70 13.90
C ALA A 725 23.21 -24.22 14.27
N GLU A 726 21.97 -23.74 14.10
CA GLU A 726 21.58 -22.38 14.52
C GLU A 726 21.55 -22.23 16.05
N THR A 727 21.06 -23.25 16.76
CA THR A 727 21.08 -23.29 18.22
C THR A 727 22.51 -23.33 18.75
N ILE A 728 23.37 -24.14 18.13
CA ILE A 728 24.81 -24.18 18.43
C ILE A 728 25.45 -22.79 18.23
N ASN A 729 25.17 -22.13 17.09
CA ASN A 729 25.66 -20.76 16.84
C ASN A 729 25.22 -19.77 17.91
N ARG A 730 23.96 -19.87 18.36
CA ARG A 730 23.44 -19.02 19.44
C ARG A 730 24.17 -19.28 20.76
N TRP A 731 24.33 -20.55 21.14
CA TRP A 731 25.02 -20.91 22.39
C TRP A 731 26.48 -20.48 22.38
N ILE A 732 27.20 -20.63 21.26
CA ILE A 732 28.56 -20.09 21.12
C ILE A 732 28.57 -18.58 21.36
N ARG A 733 27.62 -17.84 20.76
CA ARG A 733 27.53 -16.39 20.95
C ARG A 733 27.24 -16.02 22.41
N GLU A 734 26.35 -16.75 23.08
CA GLU A 734 26.04 -16.55 24.50
C GLU A 734 27.29 -16.77 25.37
N VAL A 735 28.13 -17.77 25.05
CA VAL A 735 29.40 -18.00 25.78
C VAL A 735 30.44 -16.92 25.47
N LEU A 736 30.56 -16.47 24.21
CA LEU A 736 31.45 -15.36 23.86
C LEU A 736 31.08 -14.08 24.61
N GLU A 737 29.79 -13.77 24.67
CA GLU A 737 29.26 -12.60 25.38
C GLU A 737 29.52 -12.71 26.88
N ALA A 738 29.24 -13.88 27.49
CA ALA A 738 29.50 -14.12 28.90
C ALA A 738 31.00 -14.06 29.27
N ALA A 739 31.89 -14.45 28.35
CA ALA A 739 33.34 -14.34 28.52
C ALA A 739 33.90 -12.92 28.28
N GLY A 740 33.05 -11.96 27.90
CA GLY A 740 33.47 -10.57 27.63
C GLY A 740 34.05 -10.32 26.24
N VAL A 741 33.86 -11.25 25.28
CA VAL A 741 34.23 -11.03 23.87
C VAL A 741 33.16 -10.16 23.20
N ASN A 742 33.59 -9.14 22.47
CA ASN A 742 32.68 -8.24 21.76
C ASN A 742 31.92 -8.97 20.62
N THR A 743 30.71 -9.44 20.92
CA THR A 743 29.87 -10.19 19.97
C THR A 743 29.24 -9.33 18.87
N LYS A 744 29.31 -7.99 18.96
CA LYS A 744 28.99 -7.08 17.84
C LYS A 744 30.04 -7.15 16.75
N MET A 745 31.31 -7.36 17.12
CA MET A 745 32.43 -7.53 16.19
C MET A 745 32.62 -8.99 15.80
N PHE A 746 32.59 -9.92 16.76
CA PHE A 746 32.91 -11.33 16.56
C PHE A 746 31.67 -12.22 16.65
N THR A 747 31.28 -12.83 15.53
CA THR A 747 30.15 -13.79 15.51
C THR A 747 30.62 -15.20 15.87
N ALA A 748 29.72 -16.16 16.13
CA ALA A 748 30.07 -17.56 16.44
C ALA A 748 31.01 -18.22 15.40
N HIS A 749 30.93 -17.82 14.12
CA HIS A 749 31.86 -18.29 13.09
C HIS A 749 33.33 -17.88 13.32
N SER A 750 33.58 -16.85 14.13
CA SER A 750 34.91 -16.38 14.50
C SER A 750 35.67 -17.40 15.36
N THR A 751 34.97 -18.25 16.13
CA THR A 751 35.59 -19.22 17.04
C THR A 751 36.53 -20.19 16.33
N ARG A 752 36.16 -20.64 15.13
CA ARG A 752 37.04 -21.47 14.30
C ARG A 752 38.32 -20.74 13.85
N VAL A 753 38.19 -19.46 13.52
CA VAL A 753 39.32 -18.60 13.12
C VAL A 753 40.24 -18.38 14.33
N ALA A 754 39.66 -18.08 15.50
CA ALA A 754 40.39 -17.88 16.75
C ALA A 754 41.15 -19.15 17.17
N ALA A 755 40.48 -20.31 17.16
CA ALA A 755 41.07 -21.60 17.49
C ALA A 755 42.26 -21.95 16.59
N SER A 756 42.06 -21.88 15.27
CA SER A 756 43.11 -22.23 14.30
C SER A 756 44.27 -21.23 14.28
N SER A 757 44.01 -19.94 14.52
CA SER A 757 45.08 -18.94 14.69
C SER A 757 45.86 -19.18 15.98
N ALA A 758 45.17 -19.51 17.09
CA ALA A 758 45.82 -19.82 18.37
C ALA A 758 46.67 -21.09 18.31
N MET A 759 46.23 -22.13 17.59
CA MET A 759 47.05 -23.33 17.33
C MET A 759 48.33 -22.98 16.58
N HIS A 760 48.23 -22.15 15.55
CA HIS A 760 49.39 -21.70 14.77
C HIS A 760 50.35 -20.87 15.63
N ASP A 761 49.85 -19.91 16.41
CA ASP A 761 50.68 -19.07 17.28
C ASP A 761 51.37 -19.86 18.40
N LYS A 762 50.83 -21.04 18.77
CA LYS A 762 51.44 -22.00 19.69
C LYS A 762 52.38 -23.00 19.01
N GLY A 763 52.66 -22.85 17.72
CA GLY A 763 53.64 -23.66 16.98
C GLY A 763 53.11 -25.01 16.45
N VAL A 764 51.79 -25.24 16.44
CA VAL A 764 51.23 -26.48 15.83
C VAL A 764 51.47 -26.46 14.32
N ALA A 765 51.96 -27.56 13.76
CA ALA A 765 52.25 -27.66 12.33
C ALA A 765 51.00 -27.43 11.47
N ILE A 766 51.15 -26.69 10.37
CA ILE A 766 50.02 -26.32 9.49
C ILE A 766 49.28 -27.55 8.95
N GLN A 767 50.00 -28.65 8.68
CA GLN A 767 49.40 -29.89 8.20
C GLN A 767 48.42 -30.49 9.22
N ASP A 768 48.76 -30.44 10.50
CA ASP A 768 47.90 -30.93 11.58
C ASP A 768 46.70 -30.01 11.80
N ILE A 769 46.89 -28.69 11.76
CA ILE A 769 45.78 -27.73 11.80
C ILE A 769 44.82 -27.96 10.64
N MET A 770 45.34 -28.19 9.43
CA MET A 770 44.54 -28.48 8.25
C MET A 770 43.78 -29.80 8.35
N LYS A 771 44.42 -30.86 8.85
CA LYS A 771 43.80 -32.17 9.08
C LYS A 771 42.67 -32.05 10.12
N THR A 772 42.95 -31.42 11.25
CA THR A 772 42.00 -31.19 12.35
C THR A 772 40.81 -30.33 11.94
N ALA A 773 41.05 -29.22 11.21
CA ALA A 773 39.98 -28.34 10.74
C ALA A 773 39.26 -28.85 9.48
N GLY A 774 39.78 -29.88 8.80
CA GLY A 774 39.21 -30.42 7.57
C GLY A 774 39.43 -29.53 6.33
N TRP A 775 40.59 -28.89 6.21
CA TRP A 775 41.00 -28.10 5.04
C TRP A 775 41.83 -28.93 4.06
N SER A 776 41.80 -28.53 2.78
CA SER A 776 42.53 -29.22 1.70
C SER A 776 43.64 -28.38 1.05
N ASN A 777 43.72 -27.07 1.34
CA ASN A 777 44.72 -26.17 0.76
C ASN A 777 45.23 -25.20 1.85
N ALA A 778 46.55 -25.15 2.03
CA ALA A 778 47.23 -24.28 3.00
C ALA A 778 47.06 -22.79 2.69
N GLU A 779 46.99 -22.42 1.41
CA GLU A 779 46.75 -21.04 0.97
C GLU A 779 45.36 -20.56 1.42
N THR A 780 44.37 -21.46 1.45
CA THR A 780 43.03 -21.14 1.97
C THR A 780 43.06 -20.85 3.46
N PHE A 781 43.87 -21.58 4.23
CA PHE A 781 44.09 -21.31 5.65
C PHE A 781 44.77 -19.94 5.84
N ALA A 782 45.90 -19.71 5.17
CA ALA A 782 46.67 -18.47 5.27
C ALA A 782 45.83 -17.23 4.90
N ARG A 783 45.03 -17.30 3.82
CA ARG A 783 44.27 -16.15 3.32
C ARG A 783 43.03 -15.81 4.15
N PHE A 784 42.31 -16.82 4.66
CA PHE A 784 40.98 -16.61 5.23
C PHE A 784 40.86 -16.91 6.73
N TYR A 785 41.77 -17.71 7.30
CA TYR A 785 41.62 -18.24 8.65
C TYR A 785 42.78 -17.91 9.59
N LYS A 786 43.99 -17.66 9.07
CA LYS A 786 45.10 -17.09 9.84
C LYS A 786 44.88 -15.59 10.03
N LYS A 787 44.61 -15.16 11.27
CA LYS A 787 44.37 -13.75 11.62
C LYS A 787 45.18 -13.36 12.86
N PRO A 788 45.73 -12.14 12.92
CA PRO A 788 46.40 -11.64 14.12
C PRO A 788 45.46 -11.68 15.34
N ILE A 789 45.96 -12.19 16.46
CA ILE A 789 45.20 -12.29 17.72
C ILE A 789 45.31 -10.97 18.48
N ILE A 790 44.17 -10.40 18.88
CA ILE A 790 44.08 -9.24 19.75
C ILE A 790 44.46 -9.69 21.16
N LYS A 791 45.72 -9.44 21.54
CA LYS A 791 46.17 -9.58 22.93
C LYS A 791 45.68 -8.34 23.70
N LYS A 792 45.16 -8.53 24.92
CA LYS A 792 44.94 -7.42 25.85
C LYS A 792 46.29 -6.74 26.04
N GLU A 793 46.41 -5.46 25.72
CA GLU A 793 47.68 -4.72 25.79
C GLU A 793 48.35 -4.92 27.16
N SER A 794 49.47 -5.64 27.20
CA SER A 794 50.67 -5.01 27.72
C SER A 794 51.05 -3.95 26.68
N SER A 795 50.95 -2.67 27.05
CA SER A 795 51.11 -1.54 26.15
C SER A 795 52.33 -1.73 25.24
N CYS A 796 52.15 -1.50 23.94
CA CYS A 796 53.25 -1.39 22.98
C CYS A 796 54.24 -0.26 23.40
N THR A 797 53.79 0.63 24.29
CA THR A 797 54.61 1.67 24.95
C THR A 797 55.70 1.09 25.86
N ASN A 798 55.51 -0.08 26.47
CA ASN A 798 56.50 -0.65 27.40
C ASN A 798 57.64 -1.44 26.73
N ALA A 799 57.52 -1.76 25.44
CA ALA A 799 58.55 -2.51 24.70
C ALA A 799 59.48 -1.62 23.86
N LEU A 800 59.10 -0.36 23.62
CA LEU A 800 59.90 0.61 22.85
C LEU A 800 60.71 1.58 23.75
N LEU A 801 60.55 1.52 25.07
CA LEU A 801 61.26 2.33 26.07
C LEU A 801 62.08 1.48 27.06
N ARG A 802 62.63 0.35 26.60
CA ARG A 802 63.68 -0.39 27.30
C ARG A 802 64.83 -0.72 26.37
#